data_AF-A0A369GDU5-F1
#
_entry.id   AF-A0A369GDU5-F1
#
_cell.length_a   1.000
_cell.length_b   1.000
_cell.length_c   1.000
_cell.angle_alpha   90.00
_cell.angle_beta   90.00
_cell.angle_gamma   90.00
#
_symmetry.space_group_name_H-M   'P 1'
#
loop_
_entity.id
_entity.type
_entity.pdbx_description
1 polymer ?
#
loop_
_entity_poly.entity_id
_entity_poly.type
_entity_poly.pdbx_seq_one_letter_code
_entity_poly.pdbx_strand_id
1 'polypeptide(L)'
;MDGYDDVEALRRPAARASHFATLLDPAGADEAALAHKYPGNGTPQSPFIVDFLPIDARNPMTFKRPFKWLITWLAAFSTLAVSFASSAYSGGAGYIRAEFDVSSEVVILGVSMFVLGFAIGPLIWAPLSELYGRQRVFFVTYMGLTAFNAAAAGAPSMPALIVLRFFAGAFGSSPLTNAGGVIADMFSAEDRGLATSVFALAPFLGPALGPIAGGFLGQAAGWRWVEGLMAIFSGILWILNSALCPETYAPFLLRERAAALSRKTGRVYLSKLDAGRPRTSVAAQFKVALSRPWLLLFREPIVLLTSLYMAIIYGTLYMCFAAFPIVFQQGRGWAPGIGGLAFCGIAVGMAVALVGNLCDDVRFQKVVARFRDVPPPEARLPPALVGSILLPIGLFWFAWTNGPTVHWVLPIIGSAFFAAGIVLVFLSLMNYLIDSYVVFAASALAANSVLRSLFGAIFPLFTTYMYQGLGTNWASSIPAFMALVCVPFPFLFYRYGAGIRMRCKYAAEAAQIASLVRAKQTQLTEDEATTEADEAEKTASVSASFYTAADDDDDHSGSDGSAASSSSMGMATRAEEMSKAYREAGPLPRELQEHCRIFLEEQLYVCAANLLGNSSPSTKRMAKYKQKDKQKHKRVPVPPPSHVALLATLTVHPVHTTRAEKAEHVAVATLALGYLRNLLAVVGPVNGGFRAAFRFGRSSAASSRHGRGGLDLDDHVSGDGGGSDVEEEDELRGSMADENSVWGRGQDLWSTVGWAFNTAANHPRRWRYWKVWLEFMLDLLEADWEERTMMDIEAREEAVAGGGGDNGDNGDNGDDDDDEELITHRAQSMIAMYMDQRDGRQPGLKRITKALFADGGDLSTSAFPEVFDKEPRGPRKTSKKRKREKLDVQNDKFADYLDDNSISSGVSEPPTPQKPRGVRRDVPFACTSPGLAESVPLRLRFFARLSAAACALRRRDELSRLYEDFAVALKTLPLPMFSLFVSQRENPLPAEAHVTIAKELFHLLLPSKHKDPSKVDAENDALGGLTMPMLEHCYILWPANTVGLEDNAKLSLVVEYAMQLLWDCDMLEYSDSFAEAADKGIEARATKSTSRRTGKARAEAGDVAARDVLNNSAERIRVLLELLRECAEPEVGGGSGES
;
A
#
# COMPACT_ATOMS: atom_id res chain seq x y z
N MET A 1 18.96 50.48 -6.23
CA MET A 1 19.97 50.63 -7.28
C MET A 1 21.23 49.97 -6.72
N ASP A 2 21.55 48.72 -7.09
CA ASP A 2 21.05 47.94 -8.23
C ASP A 2 20.72 46.48 -7.84
N GLY A 3 19.47 46.08 -8.09
CA GLY A 3 18.95 44.75 -7.77
C GLY A 3 18.06 44.18 -8.88
N TYR A 4 18.16 44.71 -10.10
CA TYR A 4 17.31 44.36 -11.24
C TYR A 4 17.99 43.39 -12.23
N ASP A 5 19.32 43.35 -12.24
CA ASP A 5 20.13 42.70 -13.28
C ASP A 5 20.12 41.16 -13.22
N ASP A 6 19.99 40.56 -12.02
CA ASP A 6 20.03 39.09 -11.86
C ASP A 6 18.80 38.38 -12.45
N VAL A 7 17.67 39.09 -12.62
CA VAL A 7 16.50 38.58 -13.36
C VAL A 7 16.78 38.58 -14.87
N GLU A 8 17.56 39.54 -15.37
CA GLU A 8 17.95 39.65 -16.77
C GLU A 8 19.02 38.58 -17.15
N ALA A 9 19.86 38.17 -16.20
CA ALA A 9 20.83 37.08 -16.39
C ALA A 9 20.14 35.73 -16.75
N LEU A 10 18.97 35.46 -16.15
CA LEU A 10 18.14 34.28 -16.45
C LEU A 10 17.36 34.40 -17.77
N ARG A 11 17.28 35.60 -18.38
CA ARG A 11 16.57 35.84 -19.65
C ARG A 11 17.38 35.53 -20.91
N ARG A 12 18.64 35.12 -20.81
CA ARG A 12 19.38 34.60 -21.97
C ARG A 12 18.73 33.28 -22.42
N PRO A 13 18.08 33.21 -23.61
CA PRO A 13 17.46 31.98 -24.05
C PRO A 13 18.56 30.94 -24.29
N ALA A 14 18.56 29.86 -23.50
CA ALA A 14 19.48 28.75 -23.69
C ALA A 14 19.43 28.32 -25.17
N ALA A 15 20.60 28.32 -25.82
CA ALA A 15 20.70 28.17 -27.27
C ALA A 15 19.96 26.90 -27.70
N ARG A 16 18.87 27.06 -28.46
CA ARG A 16 17.93 25.97 -28.77
C ARG A 16 18.70 24.80 -29.37
N ALA A 17 18.78 23.69 -28.63
CA ALA A 17 19.47 22.49 -29.07
C ALA A 17 18.94 22.09 -30.46
N SER A 18 19.84 21.88 -31.41
CA SER A 18 19.48 21.38 -32.74
C SER A 18 18.68 20.07 -32.58
N HIS A 19 17.71 19.85 -33.46
CA HIS A 19 16.92 18.61 -33.44
C HIS A 19 17.83 17.38 -33.47
N PHE A 20 18.85 17.37 -34.32
CA PHE A 20 19.88 16.32 -34.37
C PHE A 20 20.69 16.18 -33.07
N ALA A 21 20.93 17.25 -32.32
CA ALA A 21 21.61 17.17 -31.03
C ALA A 21 20.70 16.54 -29.94
N THR A 22 19.39 16.79 -30.01
CA THR A 22 18.38 16.16 -29.15
C THR A 22 18.13 14.69 -29.54
N LEU A 23 18.31 14.36 -30.82
CA LEU A 23 18.18 13.00 -31.37
C LEU A 23 19.38 12.10 -31.02
N LEU A 24 20.60 12.66 -31.05
CA LEU A 24 21.87 11.91 -30.90
C LEU A 24 22.44 11.95 -29.47
N ASP A 25 22.23 13.04 -28.70
CA ASP A 25 22.59 13.13 -27.28
C ASP A 25 21.34 13.21 -26.38
N PRO A 26 20.81 12.05 -25.93
CA PRO A 26 19.71 12.00 -24.97
C PRO A 26 20.12 12.38 -23.54
N ALA A 27 21.42 12.50 -23.23
CA ALA A 27 21.88 12.93 -21.92
C ALA A 27 21.81 14.46 -21.80
N GLY A 28 22.26 15.18 -22.83
CA GLY A 28 22.18 16.63 -22.90
C GLY A 28 22.88 17.35 -21.76
N ALA A 29 24.09 16.90 -21.45
CA ALA A 29 24.97 17.53 -20.45
C ALA A 29 25.67 18.76 -21.06
N ASP A 30 24.89 19.69 -21.59
CA ASP A 30 25.32 20.94 -22.22
C ASP A 30 25.89 21.92 -21.18
N GLU A 31 26.51 23.03 -21.60
CA GLU A 31 27.06 24.03 -20.66
C GLU A 31 25.99 24.61 -19.72
N ALA A 32 24.77 24.85 -20.20
CA ALA A 32 23.65 25.27 -19.35
C ALA A 32 23.29 24.22 -18.28
N ALA A 33 23.38 22.93 -18.63
CA ALA A 33 23.16 21.83 -17.69
C ALA A 33 24.34 21.61 -16.73
N LEU A 34 25.55 22.07 -17.07
CA LEU A 34 26.74 22.06 -16.18
C LEU A 34 26.78 23.28 -15.24
N ALA A 35 26.30 24.44 -15.69
CA ALA A 35 26.21 25.67 -14.90
C ALA A 35 25.03 25.66 -13.91
N HIS A 36 23.99 24.87 -14.16
CA HIS A 36 22.82 24.77 -13.29
C HIS A 36 23.15 24.12 -11.93
N LYS A 37 22.74 24.78 -10.84
CA LYS A 37 22.97 24.33 -9.46
C LYS A 37 21.92 23.30 -9.04
N TYR A 38 22.15 22.02 -9.37
CA TYR A 38 21.33 20.92 -8.86
C TYR A 38 21.42 20.81 -7.32
N PRO A 39 20.33 20.43 -6.62
CA PRO A 39 20.36 20.20 -5.18
C PRO A 39 21.16 18.93 -4.83
N GLY A 40 22.11 19.06 -3.91
CA GLY A 40 23.01 17.98 -3.46
C GLY A 40 24.45 18.49 -3.30
N ASN A 41 25.38 17.59 -2.94
CA ASN A 41 26.81 17.92 -2.79
C ASN A 41 27.73 17.19 -3.78
N GLY A 42 27.17 16.41 -4.72
CA GLY A 42 27.95 15.66 -5.70
C GLY A 42 28.77 14.49 -5.13
N THR A 43 28.38 13.95 -3.97
CA THR A 43 29.10 12.86 -3.29
C THR A 43 28.29 11.56 -3.33
N PRO A 44 28.90 10.37 -3.12
CA PRO A 44 28.16 9.11 -3.05
C PRO A 44 27.08 9.04 -1.96
N GLN A 45 27.14 9.94 -0.96
CA GLN A 45 26.24 10.02 0.19
C GLN A 45 25.19 11.13 0.06
N SER A 46 25.48 12.14 -0.75
CA SER A 46 24.58 13.24 -1.13
C SER A 46 24.87 13.60 -2.60
N PRO A 47 24.31 12.82 -3.54
CA PRO A 47 24.50 13.05 -4.97
C PRO A 47 23.72 14.30 -5.40
N PHE A 48 24.15 14.94 -6.48
CA PHE A 48 23.34 15.96 -7.14
C PHE A 48 22.09 15.31 -7.74
N ILE A 49 20.91 15.76 -7.33
CA ILE A 49 19.64 15.26 -7.84
C ILE A 49 19.32 15.99 -9.14
N VAL A 50 19.35 15.25 -10.25
CA VAL A 50 19.09 15.76 -11.59
C VAL A 50 17.60 15.71 -11.90
N ASP A 51 17.09 16.86 -12.31
CA ASP A 51 15.76 17.07 -12.86
C ASP A 51 15.88 17.78 -14.23
N PHE A 52 14.76 18.08 -14.88
CA PHE A 52 14.74 18.97 -16.04
C PHE A 52 15.00 20.42 -15.65
N LEU A 53 15.56 21.19 -16.58
CA LEU A 53 15.70 22.64 -16.44
C LEU A 53 14.32 23.32 -16.59
N PRO A 54 14.08 24.51 -15.99
CA PRO A 54 12.82 25.23 -16.15
C PRO A 54 12.44 25.51 -17.62
N ILE A 55 13.43 25.73 -18.48
CA ILE A 55 13.28 25.82 -19.94
C ILE A 55 14.19 24.78 -20.60
N ASP A 56 13.90 23.51 -20.39
CA ASP A 56 14.65 22.40 -21.01
C ASP A 56 14.17 22.11 -22.44
N ALA A 57 15.11 22.08 -23.39
CA ALA A 57 14.83 21.69 -24.77
C ALA A 57 14.62 20.16 -24.94
N ARG A 58 15.02 19.34 -23.95
CA ARG A 58 14.89 17.87 -23.97
C ARG A 58 13.79 17.36 -23.04
N ASN A 59 12.97 18.22 -22.43
CA ASN A 59 11.76 17.79 -21.72
C ASN A 59 10.64 17.52 -22.74
N PRO A 60 10.09 16.31 -22.86
CA PRO A 60 9.05 16.02 -23.86
C PRO A 60 7.76 16.81 -23.64
N MET A 61 7.48 17.24 -22.39
CA MET A 61 6.33 18.08 -22.09
C MET A 61 6.47 19.52 -22.63
N THR A 62 7.69 20.04 -22.82
CA THR A 62 7.92 21.40 -23.38
C THR A 62 7.96 21.44 -24.91
N PHE A 63 7.87 20.27 -25.58
CA PHE A 63 7.84 20.19 -27.05
C PHE A 63 6.68 21.00 -27.64
N LYS A 64 6.91 21.67 -28.78
CA LYS A 64 5.87 22.42 -29.50
C LYS A 64 4.72 21.48 -29.89
N ARG A 65 3.46 21.90 -29.69
CA ARG A 65 2.25 21.14 -30.08
C ARG A 65 2.32 20.46 -31.47
N PRO A 66 2.70 21.13 -32.59
CA PRO A 66 2.84 20.46 -33.90
C PRO A 66 3.91 19.35 -33.94
N PHE A 67 4.97 19.44 -33.13
CA PHE A 67 6.00 18.40 -33.04
C PHE A 67 5.54 17.20 -32.20
N LYS A 68 4.81 17.43 -31.10
CA LYS A 68 4.12 16.36 -30.36
C LYS A 68 3.14 15.61 -31.27
N TRP A 69 2.36 16.34 -32.07
CA TRP A 69 1.46 15.75 -33.06
C TRP A 69 2.18 15.00 -34.18
N LEU A 70 3.32 15.49 -34.68
CA LEU A 70 4.16 14.75 -35.65
C LEU A 70 4.61 13.40 -35.09
N ILE A 71 5.12 13.36 -33.85
CA ILE A 71 5.53 12.11 -33.18
C ILE A 71 4.32 11.18 -32.97
N THR A 72 3.16 11.74 -32.59
CA THR A 72 1.90 10.98 -32.39
C THR A 72 1.41 10.34 -33.69
N TRP A 73 1.39 11.11 -34.79
CA TRP A 73 1.06 10.59 -36.12
C TRP A 73 2.06 9.54 -36.57
N LEU A 74 3.36 9.74 -36.33
CA LEU A 74 4.37 8.77 -36.73
C LEU A 74 4.26 7.45 -35.94
N ALA A 75 3.97 7.52 -34.63
CA ALA A 75 3.64 6.35 -33.81
C ALA A 75 2.34 5.66 -34.25
N ALA A 76 1.33 6.42 -34.68
CA ALA A 76 0.12 5.89 -35.27
C ALA A 76 0.40 5.18 -36.61
N PHE A 77 1.10 5.81 -37.57
CA PHE A 77 1.47 5.18 -38.84
C PHE A 77 2.39 3.96 -38.66
N SER A 78 3.31 3.98 -37.68
CA SER A 78 4.04 2.81 -37.20
C SER A 78 3.09 1.67 -36.81
N THR A 79 2.12 1.94 -35.95
CA THR A 79 1.12 0.94 -35.53
C THR A 79 0.25 0.45 -36.69
N LEU A 80 -0.13 1.35 -37.60
CA LEU A 80 -0.88 1.04 -38.82
C LEU A 80 -0.10 0.06 -39.71
N ALA A 81 1.20 0.33 -39.95
CA ALA A 81 2.05 -0.51 -40.80
C ALA A 81 2.22 -1.93 -40.25
N VAL A 82 2.31 -2.09 -38.94
CA VAL A 82 2.40 -3.40 -38.26
C VAL A 82 1.08 -4.18 -38.38
N SER A 83 -0.06 -3.51 -38.14
CA SER A 83 -1.40 -4.13 -38.18
C SER A 83 -1.90 -4.33 -39.63
N PHE A 84 -1.36 -3.57 -40.58
CA PHE A 84 -1.44 -3.82 -42.02
C PHE A 84 -0.58 -5.03 -42.41
N ALA A 85 0.65 -5.12 -41.89
CA ALA A 85 1.58 -6.20 -42.26
C ALA A 85 1.16 -7.59 -41.76
N SER A 86 0.38 -7.68 -40.67
CA SER A 86 -0.21 -8.95 -40.24
C SER A 86 -1.28 -9.49 -41.20
N SER A 87 -1.93 -8.62 -41.98
CA SER A 87 -3.14 -8.93 -42.76
C SER A 87 -2.94 -8.87 -44.27
N ALA A 88 -2.08 -7.99 -44.80
CA ALA A 88 -1.84 -7.83 -46.24
C ALA A 88 -1.33 -9.11 -46.93
N TYR A 89 -0.56 -9.92 -46.19
CA TYR A 89 -0.15 -11.27 -46.58
C TYR A 89 -1.29 -12.15 -47.12
N SER A 90 -2.51 -12.03 -46.58
CA SER A 90 -3.67 -12.83 -47.01
C SER A 90 -4.03 -12.64 -48.50
N GLY A 91 -3.76 -11.46 -49.07
CA GLY A 91 -3.94 -11.20 -50.50
C GLY A 91 -2.96 -11.96 -51.40
N GLY A 92 -1.79 -12.34 -50.87
CA GLY A 92 -0.82 -13.19 -51.54
C GLY A 92 -1.09 -14.70 -51.40
N ALA A 93 -2.03 -15.12 -50.55
CA ALA A 93 -2.12 -16.50 -50.07
C ALA A 93 -2.29 -17.56 -51.18
N GLY A 94 -3.10 -17.28 -52.20
CA GLY A 94 -3.29 -18.20 -53.34
C GLY A 94 -2.00 -18.41 -54.16
N TYR A 95 -1.19 -17.36 -54.31
CA TYR A 95 0.07 -17.40 -55.05
C TYR A 95 1.17 -18.12 -54.24
N ILE A 96 1.22 -17.90 -52.93
CA ILE A 96 2.13 -18.62 -52.01
C ILE A 96 1.81 -20.12 -52.02
N ARG A 97 0.52 -20.47 -51.99
CA ARG A 97 0.06 -21.86 -52.07
C ARG A 97 0.52 -22.54 -53.36
N ALA A 98 0.41 -21.85 -54.49
CA ALA A 98 0.77 -22.38 -55.81
C ALA A 98 2.29 -22.44 -56.06
N GLU A 99 3.09 -21.52 -55.51
CA GLU A 99 4.56 -21.53 -55.70
C GLU A 99 5.26 -22.60 -54.85
N PHE A 100 4.83 -22.80 -53.60
CA PHE A 100 5.47 -23.75 -52.68
C PHE A 100 4.80 -25.14 -52.61
N ASP A 101 3.72 -25.36 -53.37
CA ASP A 101 2.88 -26.57 -53.36
C ASP A 101 2.50 -27.06 -51.95
N VAL A 102 1.87 -26.17 -51.18
CA VAL A 102 1.45 -26.42 -49.79
C VAL A 102 -0.08 -26.39 -49.63
N SER A 103 -0.58 -26.87 -48.49
CA SER A 103 -2.01 -26.75 -48.15
C SER A 103 -2.37 -25.30 -47.76
N SER A 104 -3.66 -24.96 -47.84
CA SER A 104 -4.15 -23.62 -47.45
C SER A 104 -3.86 -23.29 -45.98
N GLU A 105 -3.84 -24.29 -45.12
CA GLU A 105 -3.66 -24.20 -43.67
C GLU A 105 -2.22 -23.81 -43.34
N VAL A 106 -1.25 -24.36 -44.08
CA VAL A 106 0.18 -23.97 -43.99
C VAL A 106 0.37 -22.52 -44.42
N VAL A 107 -0.39 -22.02 -45.40
CA VAL A 107 -0.37 -20.60 -45.77
C VAL A 107 -1.01 -19.73 -44.69
N ILE A 108 -2.15 -20.14 -44.14
CA ILE A 108 -2.81 -19.43 -43.04
C ILE A 108 -1.93 -19.40 -41.77
N LEU A 109 -1.04 -20.37 -41.57
CA LEU A 109 -0.03 -20.35 -40.51
C LEU A 109 0.95 -19.15 -40.64
N GLY A 110 1.17 -18.63 -41.86
CA GLY A 110 1.96 -17.41 -42.10
C GLY A 110 1.29 -16.10 -41.63
N VAL A 111 -0.05 -16.05 -41.60
CA VAL A 111 -0.81 -15.00 -40.88
C VAL A 111 -0.68 -15.24 -39.38
N SER A 112 -1.02 -16.46 -38.97
CA SER A 112 -1.16 -16.86 -37.57
C SER A 112 0.13 -16.64 -36.74
N MET A 113 1.28 -16.97 -37.32
CA MET A 113 2.58 -16.81 -36.65
C MET A 113 3.02 -15.35 -36.53
N PHE A 114 2.62 -14.46 -37.45
CA PHE A 114 2.84 -13.02 -37.30
C PHE A 114 2.05 -12.47 -36.09
N VAL A 115 0.80 -12.94 -35.91
CA VAL A 115 -0.03 -12.58 -34.75
C VAL A 115 0.46 -13.22 -33.45
N LEU A 116 1.02 -14.43 -33.50
CA LEU A 116 1.72 -15.03 -32.35
C LEU A 116 2.93 -14.18 -31.92
N GLY A 117 3.59 -13.52 -32.87
CA GLY A 117 4.57 -12.46 -32.61
C GLY A 117 4.01 -11.31 -31.75
N PHE A 118 2.75 -10.91 -31.96
CA PHE A 118 2.06 -9.90 -31.12
C PHE A 118 1.75 -10.40 -29.69
N ALA A 119 1.77 -11.71 -29.43
CA ALA A 119 1.66 -12.22 -28.06
C ALA A 119 3.00 -12.12 -27.31
N ILE A 120 4.11 -12.47 -27.98
CA ILE A 120 5.43 -12.63 -27.34
C ILE A 120 6.23 -11.32 -27.30
N GLY A 121 6.26 -10.57 -28.41
CA GLY A 121 7.07 -9.36 -28.53
C GLY A 121 6.77 -8.27 -27.48
N PRO A 122 5.50 -7.95 -27.14
CA PRO A 122 5.19 -6.93 -26.15
C PRO A 122 5.74 -7.22 -24.74
N LEU A 123 5.82 -8.50 -24.36
CA LEU A 123 6.40 -8.94 -23.08
C LEU A 123 7.91 -8.65 -22.98
N ILE A 124 8.56 -8.39 -24.12
CA ILE A 124 9.98 -8.05 -24.25
C ILE A 124 10.15 -6.55 -24.46
N TRP A 125 9.43 -5.96 -25.42
CA TRP A 125 9.65 -4.56 -25.83
C TRP A 125 9.12 -3.52 -24.85
N ALA A 126 8.09 -3.84 -24.05
CA ALA A 126 7.61 -2.95 -23.01
C ALA A 126 8.68 -2.71 -21.92
N PRO A 127 9.15 -3.73 -21.16
CA PRO A 127 10.17 -3.53 -20.12
C PRO A 127 11.53 -3.07 -20.67
N LEU A 128 11.94 -3.47 -21.88
CA LEU A 128 13.16 -2.93 -22.48
C LEU A 128 13.07 -1.42 -22.73
N SER A 129 11.89 -0.88 -23.08
CA SER A 129 11.74 0.56 -23.34
C SER A 129 11.79 1.42 -22.07
N GLU A 130 11.47 0.85 -20.91
CA GLU A 130 11.61 1.50 -19.61
C GLU A 130 13.05 1.40 -19.03
N LEU A 131 13.87 0.50 -19.59
CA LEU A 131 15.28 0.32 -19.23
C LEU A 131 16.22 1.12 -20.15
N TYR A 132 15.97 1.10 -21.46
CA TYR A 132 16.89 1.59 -22.50
C TYR A 132 16.33 2.77 -23.31
N GLY A 133 15.14 3.27 -22.98
CA GLY A 133 14.46 4.35 -23.69
C GLY A 133 13.53 3.86 -24.81
N ARG A 134 12.54 4.67 -25.17
CA ARG A 134 11.54 4.37 -26.21
C ARG A 134 12.16 4.45 -27.60
N GLN A 135 13.03 5.44 -27.85
CA GLN A 135 13.67 5.70 -29.15
C GLN A 135 14.58 4.54 -29.54
N ARG A 136 15.46 4.08 -28.63
CA ARG A 136 16.38 2.96 -28.90
C ARG A 136 15.62 1.66 -29.19
N VAL A 137 14.54 1.39 -28.45
CA VAL A 137 13.69 0.21 -28.71
C VAL A 137 12.93 0.34 -30.03
N PHE A 138 12.34 1.49 -30.36
CA PHE A 138 11.70 1.71 -31.66
C PHE A 138 12.69 1.58 -32.82
N PHE A 139 13.91 2.11 -32.72
CA PHE A 139 14.94 1.93 -33.74
C PHE A 139 15.20 0.44 -34.04
N VAL A 140 15.52 -0.35 -33.00
CA VAL A 140 15.86 -1.77 -33.15
C VAL A 140 14.65 -2.59 -33.64
N THR A 141 13.45 -2.26 -33.18
CA THR A 141 12.24 -3.02 -33.54
C THR A 141 11.74 -2.72 -34.94
N TYR A 142 11.86 -1.47 -35.42
CA TYR A 142 11.54 -1.11 -36.80
C TYR A 142 12.61 -1.57 -37.81
N MET A 143 13.88 -1.56 -37.42
CA MET A 143 14.95 -2.21 -38.18
C MET A 143 14.67 -3.71 -38.33
N GLY A 144 14.33 -4.40 -37.23
CA GLY A 144 13.98 -5.82 -37.21
C GLY A 144 12.77 -6.14 -38.10
N LEU A 145 11.63 -5.47 -37.90
CA LEU A 145 10.43 -5.60 -38.73
C LEU A 145 10.75 -5.46 -40.22
N THR A 146 11.52 -4.43 -40.59
CA THR A 146 11.90 -4.15 -41.98
C THR A 146 12.81 -5.24 -42.55
N ALA A 147 13.82 -5.67 -41.80
CA ALA A 147 14.72 -6.74 -42.21
C ALA A 147 13.99 -8.08 -42.37
N PHE A 148 13.06 -8.42 -41.47
CA PHE A 148 12.30 -9.66 -41.55
C PHE A 148 11.23 -9.64 -42.66
N ASN A 149 10.56 -8.51 -42.92
CA ASN A 149 9.68 -8.36 -44.09
C ASN A 149 10.48 -8.46 -45.41
N ALA A 150 11.64 -7.82 -45.50
CA ALA A 150 12.51 -7.89 -46.68
C ALA A 150 13.04 -9.32 -46.92
N ALA A 151 13.44 -10.01 -45.85
CA ALA A 151 13.83 -11.42 -45.91
C ALA A 151 12.64 -12.34 -46.26
N ALA A 152 11.42 -12.03 -45.80
CA ALA A 152 10.22 -12.77 -46.16
C ALA A 152 9.91 -12.67 -47.67
N ALA A 153 10.09 -11.50 -48.28
CA ALA A 153 10.05 -11.35 -49.74
C ALA A 153 11.10 -12.22 -50.45
N GLY A 154 12.28 -12.39 -49.85
CA GLY A 154 13.35 -13.27 -50.33
C GLY A 154 13.23 -14.74 -49.94
N ALA A 155 12.16 -15.17 -49.25
CA ALA A 155 12.08 -16.51 -48.67
C ALA A 155 12.14 -17.62 -49.74
N PRO A 156 13.07 -18.60 -49.62
CA PRO A 156 13.22 -19.69 -50.59
C PRO A 156 12.32 -20.90 -50.28
N SER A 157 11.66 -20.93 -49.13
CA SER A 157 10.79 -22.04 -48.72
C SER A 157 9.71 -21.57 -47.73
N MET A 158 8.60 -22.32 -47.69
CA MET A 158 7.47 -21.98 -46.83
C MET A 158 7.80 -21.98 -45.32
N PRO A 159 8.59 -22.93 -44.76
CA PRO A 159 9.00 -22.85 -43.36
C PRO A 159 9.85 -21.60 -43.05
N ALA A 160 10.72 -21.18 -43.98
CA ALA A 160 11.49 -19.95 -43.82
C ALA A 160 10.55 -18.73 -43.81
N LEU A 161 9.58 -18.66 -44.73
CA LEU A 161 8.58 -17.60 -44.76
C LEU A 161 7.79 -17.50 -43.44
N ILE A 162 7.33 -18.63 -42.89
CA ILE A 162 6.59 -18.69 -41.62
C ILE A 162 7.46 -18.17 -40.45
N VAL A 163 8.72 -18.60 -40.34
CA VAL A 163 9.64 -18.17 -39.27
C VAL A 163 10.00 -16.68 -39.40
N LEU A 164 10.24 -16.20 -40.61
CA LEU A 164 10.52 -14.78 -40.87
C LEU A 164 9.32 -13.91 -40.53
N ARG A 165 8.09 -14.36 -40.84
CA ARG A 165 6.85 -13.66 -40.45
C ARG A 165 6.59 -13.68 -38.94
N PHE A 166 6.95 -14.75 -38.23
CA PHE A 166 6.95 -14.75 -36.77
C PHE A 166 7.86 -13.65 -36.21
N PHE A 167 9.11 -13.56 -36.69
CA PHE A 167 10.03 -12.53 -36.22
C PHE A 167 9.63 -11.12 -36.65
N ALA A 168 9.08 -10.93 -37.85
CA ALA A 168 8.52 -9.67 -38.29
C ALA A 168 7.40 -9.18 -37.36
N GLY A 169 6.43 -10.04 -37.04
CA GLY A 169 5.36 -9.73 -36.08
C GLY A 169 5.88 -9.51 -34.65
N ALA A 170 6.85 -10.32 -34.20
CA ALA A 170 7.46 -10.20 -32.88
C ALA A 170 8.20 -8.86 -32.70
N PHE A 171 9.11 -8.50 -33.60
CA PHE A 171 9.80 -7.22 -33.56
C PHE A 171 8.83 -6.07 -33.81
N GLY A 172 7.97 -6.18 -34.82
CA GLY A 172 6.98 -5.15 -35.18
C GLY A 172 5.96 -4.84 -34.09
N SER A 173 5.75 -5.70 -33.09
CA SER A 173 4.75 -5.49 -32.03
C SER A 173 5.02 -4.31 -31.08
N SER A 174 6.23 -3.75 -31.03
CA SER A 174 6.62 -2.74 -30.03
C SER A 174 5.75 -1.47 -29.90
N PRO A 175 5.18 -0.84 -30.96
CA PRO A 175 4.32 0.32 -30.79
C PRO A 175 2.96 -0.03 -30.15
N LEU A 176 2.49 -1.28 -30.29
CA LEU A 176 1.19 -1.72 -29.74
C LEU A 176 1.12 -1.59 -28.22
N THR A 177 2.26 -1.59 -27.53
CA THR A 177 2.35 -1.25 -26.10
C THR A 177 3.02 0.11 -25.86
N ASN A 178 4.08 0.43 -26.59
CA ASN A 178 4.96 1.52 -26.18
C ASN A 178 4.49 2.90 -26.65
N ALA A 179 3.64 2.97 -27.70
CA ALA A 179 3.14 4.25 -28.21
C ALA A 179 2.20 4.97 -27.23
N GLY A 180 1.38 4.23 -26.48
CA GLY A 180 0.59 4.79 -25.37
C GLY A 180 1.47 5.41 -24.29
N GLY A 181 2.63 4.80 -24.02
CA GLY A 181 3.69 5.37 -23.19
C GLY A 181 4.21 6.69 -23.74
N VAL A 182 4.61 6.72 -25.03
CA VAL A 182 5.11 7.94 -25.70
C VAL A 182 4.09 9.08 -25.71
N ILE A 183 2.79 8.78 -25.84
CA ILE A 183 1.72 9.79 -25.73
C ILE A 183 1.61 10.30 -24.29
N ALA A 184 1.65 9.43 -23.28
CA ALA A 184 1.65 9.83 -21.87
C ALA A 184 2.92 10.60 -21.45
N ASP A 185 4.07 10.27 -22.05
CA ASP A 185 5.37 10.92 -21.84
C ASP A 185 5.39 12.37 -22.43
N MET A 186 4.53 12.69 -23.41
CA MET A 186 4.46 14.01 -24.08
C MET A 186 3.25 14.89 -23.75
N PHE A 187 2.10 14.35 -23.34
CA PHE A 187 0.85 15.12 -23.17
C PHE A 187 0.36 15.20 -21.72
N SER A 188 -0.11 16.39 -21.33
CA SER A 188 -0.86 16.65 -20.10
C SER A 188 -2.13 15.78 -20.03
N ALA A 189 -2.72 15.62 -18.85
CA ALA A 189 -3.88 14.75 -18.67
C ALA A 189 -5.06 15.12 -19.61
N GLU A 190 -5.28 16.42 -19.82
CA GLU A 190 -6.29 17.01 -20.71
C GLU A 190 -6.05 16.66 -22.20
N ASP A 191 -4.93 17.12 -22.79
CA ASP A 191 -4.63 16.93 -24.22
C ASP A 191 -4.51 15.42 -24.60
N ARG A 192 -4.21 14.55 -23.63
CA ARG A 192 -3.96 13.12 -23.83
C ARG A 192 -5.16 12.35 -24.37
N GLY A 193 -6.39 12.68 -23.95
CA GLY A 193 -7.60 11.96 -24.39
C GLY A 193 -7.79 12.00 -25.91
N LEU A 194 -7.58 13.18 -26.50
CA LEU A 194 -7.64 13.38 -27.96
C LEU A 194 -6.48 12.66 -28.67
N ALA A 195 -5.25 12.77 -28.16
CA ALA A 195 -4.09 12.11 -28.75
C ALA A 195 -4.22 10.57 -28.76
N THR A 196 -4.68 9.97 -27.67
CA THR A 196 -4.94 8.53 -27.57
C THR A 196 -6.08 8.09 -28.49
N SER A 197 -7.14 8.90 -28.63
CA SER A 197 -8.28 8.58 -29.51
C SER A 197 -7.93 8.65 -31.00
N VAL A 198 -7.09 9.61 -31.40
CA VAL A 198 -6.56 9.67 -32.78
C VAL A 198 -5.61 8.50 -33.05
N PHE A 199 -4.72 8.17 -32.10
CA PHE A 199 -3.83 7.01 -32.21
C PHE A 199 -4.61 5.69 -32.37
N ALA A 200 -5.74 5.52 -31.67
CA ALA A 200 -6.56 4.31 -31.71
C ALA A 200 -7.10 3.95 -33.10
N LEU A 201 -7.18 4.88 -34.06
CA LEU A 201 -7.55 4.58 -35.45
C LEU A 201 -6.61 3.57 -36.11
N ALA A 202 -5.31 3.72 -35.89
CA ALA A 202 -4.27 2.98 -36.60
C ALA A 202 -4.30 1.45 -36.40
N PRO A 203 -4.33 0.90 -35.17
CA PRO A 203 -4.32 -0.55 -34.97
C PRO A 203 -5.54 -1.26 -35.55
N PHE A 204 -6.71 -0.59 -35.63
CA PHE A 204 -7.92 -1.17 -36.22
C PHE A 204 -7.99 -1.04 -37.74
N LEU A 205 -7.54 0.08 -38.31
CA LEU A 205 -7.67 0.30 -39.76
C LEU A 205 -6.72 -0.56 -40.60
N GLY A 206 -5.53 -0.88 -40.07
CA GLY A 206 -4.54 -1.73 -40.76
C GLY A 206 -5.10 -3.10 -41.21
N PRO A 207 -5.73 -3.89 -40.32
CA PRO A 207 -6.39 -5.16 -40.63
C PRO A 207 -7.42 -5.12 -41.76
N ALA A 208 -8.07 -3.97 -42.00
CA ALA A 208 -9.02 -3.81 -43.10
C ALA A 208 -8.35 -3.33 -44.41
N LEU A 209 -7.32 -2.48 -44.33
CA LEU A 209 -6.57 -2.01 -45.50
C LEU A 209 -5.62 -3.05 -46.08
N GLY A 210 -5.09 -3.95 -45.24
CA GLY A 210 -4.13 -5.00 -45.63
C GLY A 210 -4.63 -5.85 -46.79
N PRO A 211 -5.76 -6.59 -46.65
CA PRO A 211 -6.27 -7.46 -47.71
C PRO A 211 -6.64 -6.74 -49.01
N ILE A 212 -7.01 -5.45 -48.94
CA ILE A 212 -7.29 -4.64 -50.13
C ILE A 212 -5.99 -4.40 -50.91
N ALA A 213 -4.97 -3.81 -50.27
CA ALA A 213 -3.70 -3.52 -50.92
C ALA A 213 -2.94 -4.80 -51.33
N GLY A 214 -2.90 -5.79 -50.45
CA GLY A 214 -2.28 -7.09 -50.70
C GLY A 214 -3.00 -7.91 -51.76
N GLY A 215 -4.33 -7.79 -51.88
CA GLY A 215 -5.11 -8.46 -52.90
C GLY A 215 -4.84 -7.90 -54.30
N PHE A 216 -4.87 -6.57 -54.46
CA PHE A 216 -4.55 -5.93 -55.74
C PHE A 216 -3.07 -6.08 -56.12
N LEU A 217 -2.13 -5.85 -55.19
CA LEU A 217 -0.70 -6.00 -55.49
C LEU A 217 -0.29 -7.46 -55.69
N GLY A 218 -0.85 -8.38 -54.91
CA GLY A 218 -0.65 -9.82 -55.09
C GLY A 218 -1.15 -10.29 -56.46
N GLN A 219 -2.29 -9.77 -56.93
CA GLN A 219 -2.82 -10.05 -58.26
C GLN A 219 -2.00 -9.41 -59.40
N ALA A 220 -1.42 -8.23 -59.19
CA ALA A 220 -0.67 -7.50 -60.23
C ALA A 220 0.82 -7.91 -60.33
N ALA A 221 1.45 -8.26 -59.22
CA ALA A 221 2.91 -8.47 -59.12
C ALA A 221 3.33 -9.68 -58.26
N GLY A 222 2.37 -10.45 -57.72
CA GLY A 222 2.66 -11.64 -56.90
C GLY A 222 2.98 -11.34 -55.44
N TRP A 223 2.99 -12.39 -54.62
CA TRP A 223 3.09 -12.28 -53.16
C TRP A 223 4.42 -11.67 -52.66
N ARG A 224 5.54 -11.86 -53.39
CA ARG A 224 6.83 -11.25 -53.03
C ARG A 224 6.79 -9.74 -53.05
N TRP A 225 6.00 -9.13 -53.94
CA TRP A 225 5.80 -7.67 -53.93
C TRP A 225 4.88 -7.21 -52.80
N VAL A 226 4.01 -8.06 -52.26
CA VAL A 226 3.25 -7.76 -51.04
C VAL A 226 4.17 -7.72 -49.81
N GLU A 227 5.08 -8.70 -49.67
CA GLU A 227 6.16 -8.66 -48.65
C GLU A 227 7.09 -7.46 -48.86
N GLY A 228 7.46 -7.16 -50.12
CA GLY A 228 8.23 -5.97 -50.50
C GLY A 228 7.54 -4.65 -50.12
N LEU A 229 6.22 -4.53 -50.33
CA LEU A 229 5.44 -3.37 -49.88
C LEU A 229 5.46 -3.22 -48.36
N MET A 230 5.30 -4.32 -47.62
CA MET A 230 5.36 -4.31 -46.15
C MET A 230 6.76 -3.91 -45.65
N ALA A 231 7.83 -4.34 -46.33
CA ALA A 231 9.22 -3.94 -46.04
C ALA A 231 9.50 -2.46 -46.38
N ILE A 232 9.02 -1.96 -47.53
CA ILE A 232 9.16 -0.55 -47.93
C ILE A 232 8.42 0.35 -46.95
N PHE A 233 7.18 0.00 -46.59
CA PHE A 233 6.36 0.79 -45.68
C PHE A 233 6.96 0.84 -44.27
N SER A 234 7.38 -0.32 -43.72
CA SER A 234 8.07 -0.34 -42.42
C SER A 234 9.44 0.33 -42.48
N GLY A 235 10.15 0.26 -43.60
CA GLY A 235 11.47 0.87 -43.80
C GLY A 235 11.43 2.40 -43.90
N ILE A 236 10.45 2.96 -44.61
CA ILE A 236 10.19 4.41 -44.60
C ILE A 236 9.88 4.88 -43.19
N LEU A 237 9.02 4.17 -42.45
CA LEU A 237 8.70 4.50 -41.07
C LEU A 237 9.88 4.29 -40.12
N TRP A 238 10.74 3.30 -40.35
CA TRP A 238 11.99 3.11 -39.62
C TRP A 238 12.90 4.33 -39.77
N ILE A 239 13.16 4.76 -41.01
CA ILE A 239 14.00 5.93 -41.32
C ILE A 239 13.39 7.19 -40.71
N LEU A 240 12.08 7.42 -40.88
CA LEU A 240 11.40 8.59 -40.32
C LEU A 240 11.42 8.60 -38.78
N ASN A 241 11.15 7.49 -38.10
CA ASN A 241 11.24 7.43 -36.64
C ASN A 241 12.68 7.69 -36.19
N SER A 242 13.66 7.06 -36.85
CA SER A 242 15.09 7.21 -36.54
C SER A 242 15.60 8.64 -36.76
N ALA A 243 15.01 9.39 -37.68
CA ALA A 243 15.44 10.75 -38.04
C ALA A 243 14.62 11.87 -37.40
N LEU A 244 13.40 11.60 -36.89
CA LEU A 244 12.46 12.62 -36.40
C LEU A 244 12.08 12.47 -34.93
N CYS A 245 12.03 11.24 -34.38
CA CYS A 245 11.65 11.01 -32.99
C CYS A 245 12.88 11.05 -32.06
N PRO A 246 12.98 12.05 -31.17
CA PRO A 246 13.95 11.99 -30.07
C PRO A 246 13.50 10.99 -29.01
N GLU A 247 14.35 10.73 -28.03
CA GLU A 247 13.95 10.03 -26.82
C GLU A 247 12.91 10.83 -26.03
N THR A 248 11.89 10.14 -25.52
CA THR A 248 10.71 10.72 -24.87
C THR A 248 10.55 10.26 -23.43
N TYR A 249 11.18 9.16 -23.01
CA TYR A 249 10.98 8.63 -21.67
C TYR A 249 11.82 9.37 -20.61
N ALA A 250 11.17 10.29 -19.90
CA ALA A 250 11.76 11.17 -18.90
C ALA A 250 12.69 10.48 -17.87
N PRO A 251 12.35 9.32 -17.28
CA PRO A 251 13.23 8.63 -16.34
C PRO A 251 14.55 8.18 -16.96
N PHE A 252 14.55 7.83 -18.26
CA PHE A 252 15.77 7.45 -18.96
C PHE A 252 16.61 8.68 -19.36
N LEU A 253 15.98 9.76 -19.83
CA LEU A 253 16.65 11.04 -20.11
C LEU A 253 17.41 11.56 -18.87
N LEU A 254 16.74 11.60 -17.71
CA LEU A 254 17.36 12.05 -16.46
C LEU A 254 18.46 11.10 -15.94
N ARG A 255 18.38 9.79 -16.25
CA ARG A 255 19.43 8.80 -15.94
C ARG A 255 20.68 9.01 -16.80
N GLU A 256 20.55 9.11 -18.12
CA GLU A 256 21.68 9.36 -19.02
C GLU A 256 22.30 10.74 -18.72
N ARG A 257 21.48 11.77 -18.46
CA ARG A 257 21.96 13.10 -18.01
C ARG A 257 22.79 13.01 -16.74
N ALA A 258 22.29 12.35 -15.70
CA ALA A 258 23.05 12.14 -14.45
C ALA A 258 24.35 11.35 -14.69
N ALA A 259 24.31 10.31 -15.54
CA ALA A 259 25.50 9.53 -15.89
C ALA A 259 26.52 10.33 -16.72
N ALA A 260 26.09 11.28 -17.55
CA ALA A 260 26.96 12.15 -18.33
C ALA A 260 27.54 13.30 -17.49
N LEU A 261 26.73 13.98 -16.67
CA LEU A 261 27.20 14.99 -15.72
C LEU A 261 28.21 14.39 -14.74
N SER A 262 27.96 13.16 -14.25
CA SER A 262 28.92 12.46 -13.37
C SER A 262 30.25 12.18 -14.07
N ARG A 263 30.21 11.77 -15.35
CA ARG A 263 31.42 11.55 -16.16
C ARG A 263 32.18 12.85 -16.48
N LYS A 264 31.48 13.95 -16.80
CA LYS A 264 32.11 15.25 -17.13
C LYS A 264 32.73 15.97 -15.93
N THR A 265 32.19 15.78 -14.72
CA THR A 265 32.59 16.55 -13.52
C THR A 265 33.34 15.75 -12.46
N GLY A 266 33.37 14.40 -12.57
CA GLY A 266 33.93 13.50 -11.56
C GLY A 266 33.11 13.40 -10.26
N ARG A 267 31.96 14.08 -10.17
CA ARG A 267 31.06 14.06 -9.00
C ARG A 267 29.89 13.10 -9.22
N VAL A 268 29.17 12.73 -8.16
CA VAL A 268 28.03 11.80 -8.25
C VAL A 268 26.72 12.57 -8.47
N TYR A 269 26.04 12.27 -9.58
CA TYR A 269 24.69 12.72 -9.88
C TYR A 269 23.73 11.52 -9.89
N LEU A 270 22.46 11.74 -9.58
CA LEU A 270 21.40 10.72 -9.57
C LEU A 270 20.10 11.35 -10.11
N SER A 271 19.28 10.60 -10.85
CA SER A 271 17.99 11.13 -11.30
C SER A 271 17.02 11.34 -10.11
N LYS A 272 16.16 12.37 -10.19
CA LYS A 272 15.05 12.59 -9.24
C LYS A 272 14.13 11.36 -9.07
N LEU A 273 14.02 10.53 -10.11
CA LEU A 273 13.11 9.38 -10.15
C LEU A 273 13.73 8.06 -9.68
N ASP A 274 15.07 8.01 -9.54
CA ASP A 274 15.80 6.92 -8.86
C ASP A 274 16.16 7.27 -7.41
N ALA A 275 16.06 8.53 -7.01
CA ALA A 275 16.42 9.03 -5.69
C ALA A 275 15.58 8.40 -4.57
N GLY A 276 16.12 7.34 -3.94
CA GLY A 276 15.49 6.61 -2.85
C GLY A 276 14.79 5.31 -3.24
N ARG A 277 14.89 4.86 -4.51
CA ARG A 277 14.43 3.52 -4.92
C ARG A 277 15.60 2.53 -4.91
N PRO A 278 15.44 1.30 -4.41
CA PRO A 278 16.48 0.27 -4.50
C PRO A 278 16.72 -0.12 -5.96
N ARG A 279 17.98 -0.36 -6.33
CA ARG A 279 18.35 -0.83 -7.68
C ARG A 279 17.91 -2.29 -7.86
N THR A 280 16.70 -2.50 -8.34
CA THR A 280 16.21 -3.81 -8.77
C THR A 280 17.00 -4.30 -9.98
N SER A 281 17.36 -5.60 -10.00
CA SER A 281 18.08 -6.17 -11.14
C SER A 281 17.15 -6.30 -12.35
N VAL A 282 17.71 -6.23 -13.57
CA VAL A 282 16.97 -6.43 -14.82
C VAL A 282 16.22 -7.77 -14.81
N ALA A 283 16.85 -8.83 -14.31
CA ALA A 283 16.21 -10.15 -14.16
C ALA A 283 15.01 -10.14 -13.18
N ALA A 284 15.07 -9.37 -12.09
CA ALA A 284 13.94 -9.22 -11.18
C ALA A 284 12.78 -8.45 -11.83
N GLN A 285 13.08 -7.37 -12.57
CA GLN A 285 12.07 -6.59 -13.31
C GLN A 285 11.38 -7.46 -14.38
N PHE A 286 12.15 -8.21 -15.19
CA PHE A 286 11.60 -9.16 -16.16
C PHE A 286 10.77 -10.28 -15.53
N LYS A 287 11.23 -10.88 -14.41
CA LYS A 287 10.46 -11.91 -13.69
C LYS A 287 9.12 -11.37 -13.21
N VAL A 288 9.07 -10.13 -12.72
CA VAL A 288 7.82 -9.46 -12.30
C VAL A 288 6.92 -9.16 -13.51
N ALA A 289 7.49 -8.64 -14.60
CA ALA A 289 6.75 -8.29 -15.82
C ALA A 289 6.12 -9.52 -16.50
N LEU A 290 6.80 -10.67 -16.54
CA LEU A 290 6.23 -11.91 -17.11
C LEU A 290 5.22 -12.62 -16.20
N SER A 291 5.38 -12.55 -14.87
CA SER A 291 4.55 -13.35 -13.94
C SER A 291 3.24 -12.69 -13.53
N ARG A 292 3.20 -11.36 -13.37
CA ARG A 292 1.98 -10.62 -12.97
C ARG A 292 0.80 -10.77 -13.95
N PRO A 293 0.98 -10.71 -15.29
CA PRO A 293 -0.13 -10.83 -16.24
C PRO A 293 -0.94 -12.12 -16.08
N TRP A 294 -0.27 -13.27 -15.98
CA TRP A 294 -0.93 -14.57 -15.78
C TRP A 294 -1.67 -14.66 -14.44
N LEU A 295 -1.05 -14.12 -13.37
CA LEU A 295 -1.64 -14.16 -12.04
C LEU A 295 -2.88 -13.28 -11.93
N LEU A 296 -2.91 -12.13 -12.62
CA LEU A 296 -4.12 -11.34 -12.80
C LEU A 296 -5.16 -12.11 -13.64
N LEU A 297 -4.77 -12.62 -14.82
CA LEU A 297 -5.68 -13.29 -15.75
C LEU A 297 -6.46 -14.45 -15.12
N PHE A 298 -5.84 -15.22 -14.22
CA PHE A 298 -6.47 -16.39 -13.60
C PHE A 298 -7.01 -16.16 -12.17
N ARG A 299 -6.73 -15.03 -11.51
CA ARG A 299 -7.30 -14.70 -10.18
C ARG A 299 -8.33 -13.58 -10.19
N GLU A 300 -8.41 -12.80 -11.26
CA GLU A 300 -9.29 -11.63 -11.34
C GLU A 300 -10.38 -11.86 -12.40
N PRO A 301 -11.63 -12.20 -12.01
CA PRO A 301 -12.69 -12.54 -12.96
C PRO A 301 -13.00 -11.43 -13.98
N ILE A 302 -12.83 -10.16 -13.60
CA ILE A 302 -12.99 -9.02 -14.52
C ILE A 302 -11.93 -9.08 -15.64
N VAL A 303 -10.66 -9.28 -15.28
CA VAL A 303 -9.55 -9.40 -16.24
C VAL A 303 -9.81 -10.59 -17.17
N LEU A 304 -10.21 -11.74 -16.62
CA LEU A 304 -10.51 -12.95 -17.40
C LEU A 304 -11.63 -12.72 -18.42
N LEU A 305 -12.81 -12.26 -17.98
CA LEU A 305 -13.99 -12.14 -18.82
C LEU A 305 -13.87 -11.03 -19.87
N THR A 306 -13.26 -9.89 -19.51
CA THR A 306 -13.02 -8.80 -20.48
C THR A 306 -11.95 -9.18 -21.51
N SER A 307 -10.86 -9.85 -21.09
CA SER A 307 -9.83 -10.35 -22.00
C SER A 307 -10.36 -11.46 -22.91
N LEU A 308 -11.19 -12.37 -22.39
CA LEU A 308 -11.80 -13.43 -23.19
C LEU A 308 -12.74 -12.86 -24.26
N TYR A 309 -13.57 -11.86 -23.92
CA TYR A 309 -14.43 -11.22 -24.91
C TYR A 309 -13.62 -10.49 -25.98
N MET A 310 -12.61 -9.69 -25.58
CA MET A 310 -11.70 -9.03 -26.51
C MET A 310 -10.89 -10.02 -27.37
N ALA A 311 -10.59 -11.21 -26.84
CA ALA A 311 -9.92 -12.27 -27.58
C ALA A 311 -10.83 -12.96 -28.60
N ILE A 312 -12.09 -13.26 -28.24
CA ILE A 312 -13.08 -13.84 -29.16
C ILE A 312 -13.31 -12.92 -30.36
N ILE A 313 -13.60 -11.63 -30.14
CA ILE A 313 -13.91 -10.70 -31.24
C ILE A 313 -12.68 -10.41 -32.13
N TYR A 314 -11.46 -10.41 -31.56
CA TYR A 314 -10.23 -10.26 -32.33
C TYR A 314 -9.85 -11.54 -33.08
N GLY A 315 -10.09 -12.72 -32.49
CA GLY A 315 -10.00 -14.01 -33.17
C GLY A 315 -10.94 -14.07 -34.37
N THR A 316 -12.19 -13.61 -34.21
CA THR A 316 -13.15 -13.51 -35.31
C THR A 316 -12.69 -12.55 -36.41
N LEU A 317 -12.10 -11.40 -36.06
CA LEU A 317 -11.52 -10.48 -37.05
C LEU A 317 -10.42 -11.15 -37.90
N TYR A 318 -9.57 -11.97 -37.29
CA TYR A 318 -8.52 -12.69 -38.01
C TYR A 318 -9.04 -13.92 -38.78
N MET A 319 -10.09 -14.58 -38.29
CA MET A 319 -10.84 -15.60 -39.04
C MET A 319 -11.38 -15.06 -40.38
N CYS A 320 -11.74 -13.77 -40.47
CA CYS A 320 -12.14 -13.15 -41.74
C CYS A 320 -11.07 -13.29 -42.84
N PHE A 321 -9.77 -13.33 -42.52
CA PHE A 321 -8.70 -13.49 -43.53
C PHE A 321 -8.68 -14.87 -44.19
N ALA A 322 -9.28 -15.89 -43.57
CA ALA A 322 -9.53 -17.19 -44.19
C ALA A 322 -10.97 -17.31 -44.73
N ALA A 323 -11.96 -16.81 -43.99
CA ALA A 323 -13.37 -16.91 -44.34
C ALA A 323 -13.78 -16.06 -45.55
N PHE A 324 -13.23 -14.84 -45.72
CA PHE A 324 -13.62 -13.96 -46.83
C PHE A 324 -13.10 -14.48 -48.18
N PRO A 325 -11.88 -15.02 -48.32
CA PRO A 325 -11.48 -15.78 -49.50
C PRO A 325 -12.42 -16.96 -49.81
N ILE A 326 -12.85 -17.73 -48.81
CA ILE A 326 -13.81 -18.83 -49.01
C ILE A 326 -15.17 -18.29 -49.51
N VAL A 327 -15.72 -17.24 -48.90
CA VAL A 327 -17.03 -16.69 -49.27
C VAL A 327 -17.04 -15.95 -50.61
N PHE A 328 -16.07 -15.07 -50.86
CA PHE A 328 -16.08 -14.17 -52.02
C PHE A 328 -15.23 -14.69 -53.19
N GLN A 329 -14.05 -15.26 -52.93
CA GLN A 329 -13.18 -15.75 -54.01
C GLN A 329 -13.60 -17.16 -54.46
N GLN A 330 -13.76 -18.10 -53.54
CA GLN A 330 -14.21 -19.47 -53.87
C GLN A 330 -15.73 -19.53 -54.13
N GLY A 331 -16.53 -18.96 -53.22
CA GLY A 331 -17.99 -19.03 -53.29
C GLY A 331 -18.66 -18.13 -54.35
N ARG A 332 -18.01 -17.01 -54.76
CA ARG A 332 -18.53 -16.09 -55.80
C ARG A 332 -17.57 -15.90 -57.00
N GLY A 333 -16.44 -16.59 -57.04
CA GLY A 333 -15.49 -16.52 -58.17
C GLY A 333 -14.70 -15.20 -58.29
N TRP A 334 -14.66 -14.35 -57.25
CA TRP A 334 -14.00 -13.05 -57.34
C TRP A 334 -12.47 -13.16 -57.37
N ALA A 335 -11.84 -12.41 -58.28
CA ALA A 335 -10.37 -12.28 -58.33
C ALA A 335 -9.81 -11.64 -57.04
N PRO A 336 -8.56 -11.93 -56.63
CA PRO A 336 -8.04 -11.57 -55.30
C PRO A 336 -8.17 -10.09 -54.91
N GLY A 337 -7.94 -9.14 -55.82
CA GLY A 337 -8.13 -7.71 -55.55
C GLY A 337 -9.59 -7.33 -55.26
N ILE A 338 -10.53 -7.85 -56.05
CA ILE A 338 -11.97 -7.63 -55.84
C ILE A 338 -12.44 -8.34 -54.57
N GLY A 339 -11.92 -9.54 -54.28
CA GLY A 339 -12.11 -10.24 -53.00
C GLY A 339 -11.62 -9.42 -51.80
N GLY A 340 -10.52 -8.68 -51.95
CA GLY A 340 -10.01 -7.74 -50.94
C GLY A 340 -11.00 -6.62 -50.60
N LEU A 341 -11.78 -6.12 -51.55
CA LEU A 341 -12.79 -5.08 -51.32
C LEU A 341 -13.93 -5.50 -50.38
N ALA A 342 -14.11 -6.80 -50.09
CA ALA A 342 -15.03 -7.25 -49.04
C ALA A 342 -14.68 -6.69 -47.65
N PHE A 343 -13.40 -6.36 -47.41
CA PHE A 343 -12.93 -5.72 -46.17
C PHE A 343 -13.28 -4.23 -46.07
N CYS A 344 -13.79 -3.59 -47.14
CA CYS A 344 -14.27 -2.21 -47.07
C CYS A 344 -15.46 -2.05 -46.09
N GLY A 345 -16.31 -3.08 -45.94
CA GLY A 345 -17.35 -3.09 -44.90
C GLY A 345 -16.76 -2.97 -43.50
N ILE A 346 -15.74 -3.78 -43.21
CA ILE A 346 -14.99 -3.76 -41.95
C ILE A 346 -14.34 -2.38 -41.72
N ALA A 347 -13.69 -1.80 -42.75
CA ALA A 347 -13.09 -0.47 -42.67
C ALA A 347 -14.11 0.64 -42.35
N VAL A 348 -15.27 0.65 -43.03
CA VAL A 348 -16.34 1.63 -42.80
C VAL A 348 -16.94 1.45 -41.40
N GLY A 349 -17.20 0.22 -40.96
CA GLY A 349 -17.68 -0.06 -39.61
C GLY A 349 -16.74 0.45 -38.51
N MET A 350 -15.43 0.21 -38.67
CA MET A 350 -14.40 0.71 -37.75
C MET A 350 -14.34 2.25 -37.73
N ALA A 351 -14.39 2.90 -38.88
CA ALA A 351 -14.38 4.36 -38.98
C ALA A 351 -15.60 4.99 -38.31
N VAL A 352 -16.81 4.47 -38.59
CA VAL A 352 -18.06 4.95 -37.97
C VAL A 352 -18.04 4.75 -36.46
N ALA A 353 -17.57 3.59 -35.97
CA ALA A 353 -17.43 3.35 -34.54
C ALA A 353 -16.39 4.24 -33.87
N LEU A 354 -15.29 4.60 -34.53
CA LEU A 354 -14.33 5.53 -33.96
C LEU A 354 -14.91 6.95 -33.85
N VAL A 355 -15.63 7.42 -34.88
CA VAL A 355 -16.37 8.70 -34.80
C VAL A 355 -17.41 8.65 -33.68
N GLY A 356 -18.12 7.53 -33.52
CA GLY A 356 -19.02 7.30 -32.39
C GLY A 356 -18.34 7.40 -31.02
N ASN A 357 -17.14 6.85 -30.86
CA ASN A 357 -16.35 6.99 -29.62
C ASN A 357 -15.88 8.45 -29.39
N LEU A 358 -15.51 9.18 -30.44
CA LEU A 358 -15.17 10.62 -30.33
C LEU A 358 -16.38 11.46 -29.89
N CYS A 359 -17.59 11.11 -30.34
CA CYS A 359 -18.83 11.72 -29.83
C CYS A 359 -19.14 11.30 -28.39
N ASP A 360 -18.84 10.05 -28.00
CA ASP A 360 -19.03 9.57 -26.63
C ASP A 360 -18.03 10.19 -25.64
N ASP A 361 -16.83 10.57 -26.05
CA ASP A 361 -15.89 11.28 -25.17
C ASP A 361 -16.45 12.64 -24.70
N VAL A 362 -17.28 13.31 -25.52
CA VAL A 362 -18.04 14.51 -25.12
C VAL A 362 -19.08 14.21 -24.03
N ARG A 363 -19.65 13.00 -24.00
CA ARG A 363 -20.46 12.52 -22.86
C ARG A 363 -19.55 12.20 -21.67
N PHE A 364 -18.43 11.52 -21.90
CA PHE A 364 -17.51 11.12 -20.83
C PHE A 364 -16.95 12.33 -20.08
N GLN A 365 -16.47 13.37 -20.77
CA GLN A 365 -16.00 14.61 -20.14
C GLN A 365 -17.09 15.31 -19.30
N LYS A 366 -18.37 15.27 -19.73
CA LYS A 366 -19.50 15.75 -18.93
C LYS A 366 -19.78 14.89 -17.68
N VAL A 367 -19.34 13.62 -17.67
CA VAL A 367 -19.36 12.77 -16.47
C VAL A 367 -18.16 13.08 -15.57
N VAL A 368 -16.95 13.22 -16.13
CA VAL A 368 -15.72 13.64 -15.41
C VAL A 368 -15.98 14.91 -14.60
N ALA A 369 -16.51 15.96 -15.25
CA ALA A 369 -16.84 17.24 -14.61
C ALA A 369 -17.93 17.13 -13.51
N ARG A 370 -18.83 16.14 -13.57
CA ARG A 370 -19.84 15.88 -12.52
C ARG A 370 -19.28 15.12 -11.32
N PHE A 371 -18.15 14.42 -11.47
CA PHE A 371 -17.55 13.57 -10.44
C PHE A 371 -16.23 14.14 -9.88
N ARG A 372 -16.02 15.46 -9.94
CA ARG A 372 -14.78 16.15 -9.49
C ARG A 372 -13.51 15.46 -10.01
N ASP A 373 -13.49 15.19 -11.31
CA ASP A 373 -12.39 14.53 -12.04
C ASP A 373 -12.11 13.06 -11.64
N VAL A 374 -13.07 12.41 -10.95
CA VAL A 374 -13.01 10.99 -10.56
C VAL A 374 -14.19 10.19 -11.14
N PRO A 375 -14.28 10.00 -12.48
CA PRO A 375 -15.32 9.16 -13.06
C PRO A 375 -15.20 7.71 -12.55
N PRO A 376 -16.31 7.03 -12.19
CA PRO A 376 -16.27 5.59 -11.94
C PRO A 376 -15.91 4.87 -13.25
N PRO A 377 -15.07 3.80 -13.25
CA PRO A 377 -14.69 3.09 -14.47
C PRO A 377 -15.88 2.62 -15.31
N GLU A 378 -17.00 2.27 -14.68
CA GLU A 378 -18.29 1.95 -15.32
C GLU A 378 -18.75 2.99 -16.35
N ALA A 379 -18.37 4.26 -16.19
CA ALA A 379 -18.70 5.33 -17.14
C ALA A 379 -18.07 5.15 -18.54
N ARG A 380 -17.08 4.24 -18.68
CA ARG A 380 -16.49 3.78 -19.96
C ARG A 380 -17.31 2.73 -20.69
N LEU A 381 -18.25 2.06 -20.02
CA LEU A 381 -18.97 0.91 -20.58
C LEU A 381 -20.15 1.20 -21.53
N PRO A 382 -20.80 2.39 -21.57
CA PRO A 382 -21.95 2.61 -22.46
C PRO A 382 -21.73 2.27 -23.95
N PRO A 383 -20.58 2.58 -24.59
CA PRO A 383 -20.35 2.17 -25.97
C PRO A 383 -20.18 0.64 -26.10
N ALA A 384 -19.64 -0.06 -25.10
CA ALA A 384 -19.62 -1.53 -25.08
C ALA A 384 -21.03 -2.14 -25.02
N LEU A 385 -22.00 -1.50 -24.36
CA LEU A 385 -23.39 -1.99 -24.37
C LEU A 385 -23.93 -2.03 -25.80
N VAL A 386 -23.80 -0.92 -26.53
CA VAL A 386 -24.21 -0.80 -27.93
C VAL A 386 -23.41 -1.76 -28.82
N GLY A 387 -22.08 -1.75 -28.70
CA GLY A 387 -21.20 -2.62 -29.48
C GLY A 387 -21.45 -4.11 -29.27
N SER A 388 -21.80 -4.52 -28.05
CA SER A 388 -22.11 -5.91 -27.73
C SER A 388 -23.37 -6.42 -28.44
N ILE A 389 -24.35 -5.54 -28.71
CA ILE A 389 -25.55 -5.86 -29.49
C ILE A 389 -25.23 -5.86 -31.00
N LEU A 390 -24.41 -4.92 -31.47
CA LEU A 390 -24.02 -4.83 -32.89
C LEU A 390 -23.19 -6.04 -33.37
N LEU A 391 -22.36 -6.62 -32.51
CA LEU A 391 -21.51 -7.79 -32.80
C LEU A 391 -22.29 -9.01 -33.32
N PRO A 392 -23.23 -9.63 -32.56
CA PRO A 392 -24.00 -10.78 -33.03
C PRO A 392 -24.92 -10.40 -34.19
N ILE A 393 -25.49 -9.18 -34.22
CA ILE A 393 -26.31 -8.70 -35.35
C ILE A 393 -25.48 -8.76 -36.65
N GLY A 394 -24.30 -8.14 -36.66
CA GLY A 394 -23.43 -8.14 -37.85
C GLY A 394 -22.94 -9.53 -38.26
N LEU A 395 -22.60 -10.38 -37.29
CA LEU A 395 -22.12 -11.74 -37.54
C LEU A 395 -23.22 -12.68 -38.04
N PHE A 396 -24.43 -12.66 -37.46
CA PHE A 396 -25.56 -13.45 -37.98
C PHE A 396 -26.04 -12.90 -39.34
N TRP A 397 -26.05 -11.57 -39.54
CA TRP A 397 -26.34 -10.97 -40.84
C TRP A 397 -25.36 -11.47 -41.90
N PHE A 398 -24.05 -11.42 -41.63
CA PHE A 398 -23.04 -11.99 -42.53
C PHE A 398 -23.29 -13.49 -42.78
N ALA A 399 -23.49 -14.28 -41.71
CA ALA A 399 -23.66 -15.72 -41.79
C ALA A 399 -24.81 -16.18 -42.69
N TRP A 400 -25.95 -15.48 -42.66
CA TRP A 400 -27.13 -15.83 -43.44
C TRP A 400 -27.27 -15.05 -44.76
N THR A 401 -26.32 -14.16 -45.09
CA THR A 401 -26.25 -13.46 -46.40
C THR A 401 -24.96 -13.73 -47.19
N ASN A 402 -24.06 -14.57 -46.68
CA ASN A 402 -22.80 -14.89 -47.36
C ASN A 402 -22.97 -15.69 -48.66
N GLY A 403 -24.09 -16.41 -48.84
CA GLY A 403 -24.34 -17.29 -49.98
C GLY A 403 -24.39 -16.59 -51.36
N PRO A 404 -24.01 -17.28 -52.45
CA PRO A 404 -23.82 -16.69 -53.77
C PRO A 404 -25.11 -16.15 -54.42
N THR A 405 -26.27 -16.69 -54.04
CA THR A 405 -27.60 -16.24 -54.49
C THR A 405 -28.03 -14.90 -53.88
N VAL A 406 -27.39 -14.47 -52.78
CA VAL A 406 -27.70 -13.22 -52.08
C VAL A 406 -26.77 -12.11 -52.57
N HIS A 407 -27.32 -10.92 -52.82
CA HIS A 407 -26.56 -9.78 -53.35
C HIS A 407 -25.39 -9.43 -52.42
N TRP A 408 -24.19 -9.39 -53.00
CA TRP A 408 -22.89 -9.34 -52.32
C TRP A 408 -22.72 -8.17 -51.34
N VAL A 409 -23.49 -7.09 -51.48
CA VAL A 409 -23.45 -5.94 -50.57
C VAL A 409 -23.98 -6.28 -49.17
N LEU A 410 -24.92 -7.21 -49.05
CA LEU A 410 -25.57 -7.54 -47.78
C LEU A 410 -24.62 -8.16 -46.74
N PRO A 411 -23.74 -9.15 -47.07
CA PRO A 411 -22.73 -9.60 -46.12
C PRO A 411 -21.66 -8.54 -45.84
N ILE A 412 -21.35 -7.63 -46.78
CA ILE A 412 -20.41 -6.52 -46.53
C ILE A 412 -21.02 -5.50 -45.54
N ILE A 413 -22.35 -5.26 -45.61
CA ILE A 413 -23.06 -4.46 -44.60
C ILE A 413 -23.03 -5.17 -43.23
N GLY A 414 -23.29 -6.49 -43.19
CA GLY A 414 -23.16 -7.28 -41.96
C GLY A 414 -21.75 -7.20 -41.34
N SER A 415 -20.70 -7.25 -42.16
CA SER A 415 -19.31 -7.10 -41.68
C SER A 415 -19.00 -5.69 -41.14
N ALA A 416 -19.68 -4.64 -41.64
CA ALA A 416 -19.60 -3.30 -41.08
C ALA A 416 -20.23 -3.20 -39.67
N PHE A 417 -21.42 -3.80 -39.47
CA PHE A 417 -22.06 -3.88 -38.14
C PHE A 417 -21.18 -4.64 -37.13
N PHE A 418 -20.61 -5.78 -37.55
CA PHE A 418 -19.64 -6.54 -36.76
C PHE A 418 -18.41 -5.68 -36.39
N ALA A 419 -17.77 -5.06 -37.37
CA ALA A 419 -16.55 -4.28 -37.16
C ALA A 419 -16.76 -3.01 -36.32
N ALA A 420 -17.92 -2.37 -36.44
CA ALA A 420 -18.33 -1.29 -35.54
C ALA A 420 -18.46 -1.79 -34.09
N GLY A 421 -19.12 -2.94 -33.92
CA GLY A 421 -19.25 -3.61 -32.62
C GLY A 421 -17.91 -3.98 -31.99
N ILE A 422 -16.92 -4.44 -32.79
CA ILE A 422 -15.55 -4.72 -32.31
C ILE A 422 -14.96 -3.46 -31.67
N VAL A 423 -14.90 -2.34 -32.40
CA VAL A 423 -14.20 -1.12 -31.93
C VAL A 423 -14.86 -0.55 -30.67
N LEU A 424 -16.20 -0.51 -30.64
CA LEU A 424 -16.97 -0.04 -29.49
C LEU A 424 -16.73 -0.89 -28.23
N VAL A 425 -16.78 -2.22 -28.33
CA VAL A 425 -16.51 -3.12 -27.19
C VAL A 425 -15.04 -3.06 -26.78
N PHE A 426 -14.12 -3.10 -27.74
CA PHE A 426 -12.68 -3.19 -27.48
C PHE A 426 -12.14 -1.96 -26.75
N LEU A 427 -12.42 -0.75 -27.26
CA LEU A 427 -11.93 0.48 -26.62
C LEU A 427 -12.54 0.68 -25.24
N SER A 428 -13.85 0.46 -25.10
CA SER A 428 -14.57 0.56 -23.84
C SER A 428 -14.04 -0.42 -22.78
N LEU A 429 -13.87 -1.71 -23.13
CA LEU A 429 -13.37 -2.71 -22.19
C LEU A 429 -11.88 -2.56 -21.88
N MET A 430 -11.07 -2.10 -22.84
CA MET A 430 -9.66 -1.76 -22.61
C MET A 430 -9.54 -0.59 -21.62
N ASN A 431 -10.32 0.47 -21.81
CA ASN A 431 -10.34 1.63 -20.91
C ASN A 431 -10.91 1.26 -19.53
N TYR A 432 -11.97 0.45 -19.47
CA TYR A 432 -12.50 -0.09 -18.22
C TYR A 432 -11.46 -0.94 -17.45
N LEU A 433 -10.64 -1.71 -18.16
CA LEU A 433 -9.57 -2.52 -17.58
C LEU A 433 -8.41 -1.66 -17.03
N ILE A 434 -8.08 -0.54 -17.71
CA ILE A 434 -7.11 0.45 -17.22
C ILE A 434 -7.64 1.12 -15.96
N ASP A 435 -8.83 1.71 -16.03
CA ASP A 435 -9.40 2.52 -14.95
C ASP A 435 -9.79 1.65 -13.73
N SER A 436 -10.10 0.37 -13.92
CA SER A 436 -10.37 -0.59 -12.82
C SER A 436 -9.13 -1.15 -12.13
N TYR A 437 -7.94 -1.04 -12.74
CA TYR A 437 -6.71 -1.65 -12.23
C TYR A 437 -5.50 -0.70 -12.27
N VAL A 438 -5.70 0.63 -12.23
CA VAL A 438 -4.70 1.71 -12.46
C VAL A 438 -3.22 1.33 -12.17
N VAL A 439 -2.90 0.89 -10.96
CA VAL A 439 -1.53 0.53 -10.51
C VAL A 439 -0.95 -0.72 -11.19
N PHE A 440 -1.82 -1.66 -11.57
CA PHE A 440 -1.51 -2.91 -12.27
C PHE A 440 -1.92 -2.89 -13.75
N ALA A 441 -2.40 -1.75 -14.28
CA ALA A 441 -3.01 -1.64 -15.60
C ALA A 441 -2.10 -2.17 -16.72
N ALA A 442 -0.80 -1.90 -16.68
CA ALA A 442 0.16 -2.44 -17.64
C ALA A 442 0.22 -3.99 -17.63
N SER A 443 0.08 -4.63 -16.46
CA SER A 443 0.04 -6.10 -16.34
C SER A 443 -1.31 -6.69 -16.78
N ALA A 444 -2.42 -5.98 -16.52
CA ALA A 444 -3.75 -6.38 -17.00
C ALA A 444 -3.87 -6.25 -18.53
N LEU A 445 -3.35 -5.16 -19.11
CA LEU A 445 -3.26 -4.96 -20.56
C LEU A 445 -2.35 -5.99 -21.23
N ALA A 446 -1.22 -6.34 -20.61
CA ALA A 446 -0.36 -7.41 -21.12
C ALA A 446 -1.09 -8.76 -21.16
N ALA A 447 -1.85 -9.10 -20.10
CA ALA A 447 -2.67 -10.32 -20.06
C ALA A 447 -3.72 -10.36 -21.18
N ASN A 448 -4.48 -9.27 -21.33
CA ASN A 448 -5.43 -9.08 -22.42
C ASN A 448 -4.76 -9.23 -23.79
N SER A 449 -3.63 -8.55 -24.00
CA SER A 449 -2.90 -8.57 -25.28
C SER A 449 -2.39 -9.95 -25.66
N VAL A 450 -1.91 -10.75 -24.70
CA VAL A 450 -1.47 -12.13 -24.90
C VAL A 450 -2.65 -13.03 -25.29
N LEU A 451 -3.71 -13.07 -24.47
CA LEU A 451 -4.87 -13.93 -24.74
C LEU A 451 -5.54 -13.59 -26.08
N ARG A 452 -5.68 -12.29 -26.37
CA ARG A 452 -6.18 -11.74 -27.63
C ARG A 452 -5.35 -12.18 -28.84
N SER A 453 -4.02 -12.10 -28.73
CA SER A 453 -3.13 -12.45 -29.84
C SER A 453 -3.04 -13.97 -30.04
N LEU A 454 -3.18 -14.77 -28.97
CA LEU A 454 -3.34 -16.23 -29.09
C LEU A 454 -4.63 -16.59 -29.85
N PHE A 455 -5.77 -15.97 -29.54
CA PHE A 455 -7.01 -16.21 -30.29
C PHE A 455 -6.90 -15.74 -31.75
N GLY A 456 -6.28 -14.58 -32.00
CA GLY A 456 -5.98 -14.09 -33.35
C GLY A 456 -5.07 -15.01 -34.17
N ALA A 457 -4.18 -15.76 -33.52
CA ALA A 457 -3.35 -16.79 -34.15
C ALA A 457 -4.07 -18.14 -34.34
N ILE A 458 -4.94 -18.54 -33.40
CA ILE A 458 -5.57 -19.87 -33.42
C ILE A 458 -6.80 -19.92 -34.34
N PHE A 459 -7.63 -18.88 -34.36
CA PHE A 459 -8.90 -18.86 -35.09
C PHE A 459 -8.75 -19.10 -36.61
N PRO A 460 -7.78 -18.50 -37.32
CA PRO A 460 -7.57 -18.77 -38.74
C PRO A 460 -7.28 -20.25 -39.05
N LEU A 461 -6.50 -20.93 -38.20
CA LEU A 461 -5.97 -22.28 -38.47
C LEU A 461 -7.07 -23.35 -38.63
N PHE A 462 -8.16 -23.25 -37.86
CA PHE A 462 -9.29 -24.18 -37.99
C PHE A 462 -10.38 -23.69 -38.97
N THR A 463 -10.24 -22.49 -39.54
CA THR A 463 -11.29 -21.88 -40.36
C THR A 463 -11.59 -22.69 -41.63
N THR A 464 -10.58 -23.18 -42.37
CA THR A 464 -10.84 -23.96 -43.60
C THR A 464 -11.67 -25.22 -43.30
N TYR A 465 -11.26 -26.00 -42.30
CA TYR A 465 -11.96 -27.22 -41.88
C TYR A 465 -13.38 -26.94 -41.38
N MET A 466 -13.57 -25.86 -40.62
CA MET A 466 -14.88 -25.45 -40.11
C MET A 466 -15.86 -25.10 -41.26
N TYR A 467 -15.40 -24.36 -42.26
CA TYR A 467 -16.22 -23.99 -43.43
C TYR A 467 -16.49 -25.19 -44.36
N GLN A 468 -15.55 -26.12 -44.49
CA GLN A 468 -15.75 -27.36 -45.26
C GLN A 468 -16.71 -28.34 -44.56
N GLY A 469 -16.60 -28.51 -43.24
CA GLY A 469 -17.40 -29.49 -42.49
C GLY A 469 -18.83 -29.05 -42.15
N LEU A 470 -19.09 -27.74 -42.01
CA LEU A 470 -20.40 -27.20 -41.61
C LEU A 470 -21.10 -26.40 -42.70
N GLY A 471 -20.41 -26.08 -43.80
CA GLY A 471 -20.90 -25.15 -44.82
C GLY A 471 -20.84 -23.68 -44.37
N THR A 472 -20.92 -22.76 -45.33
CA THR A 472 -20.65 -21.32 -45.12
C THR A 472 -21.53 -20.70 -44.04
N ASN A 473 -22.82 -21.00 -44.00
CA ASN A 473 -23.76 -20.33 -43.10
C ASN A 473 -23.54 -20.72 -41.62
N TRP A 474 -23.44 -22.02 -41.34
CA TRP A 474 -23.22 -22.51 -39.97
C TRP A 474 -21.81 -22.22 -39.48
N ALA A 475 -20.79 -22.34 -40.33
CA ALA A 475 -19.42 -21.98 -39.98
C ALA A 475 -19.29 -20.48 -39.64
N SER A 476 -19.94 -19.59 -40.39
CA SER A 476 -20.04 -18.16 -40.03
C SER A 476 -20.87 -17.90 -38.77
N SER A 477 -21.81 -18.79 -38.40
CA SER A 477 -22.66 -18.61 -37.22
C SER A 477 -21.95 -18.95 -35.90
N ILE A 478 -20.92 -19.80 -35.89
CA ILE A 478 -20.16 -20.15 -34.67
C ILE A 478 -19.61 -18.91 -33.94
N PRO A 479 -18.84 -18.00 -34.57
CA PRO A 479 -18.38 -16.79 -33.88
C PRO A 479 -19.53 -15.86 -33.48
N ALA A 480 -20.68 -15.90 -34.17
CA ALA A 480 -21.88 -15.14 -33.78
C ALA A 480 -22.46 -15.65 -32.45
N PHE A 481 -22.53 -16.98 -32.26
CA PHE A 481 -22.91 -17.59 -30.98
C PHE A 481 -21.88 -17.31 -29.86
N MET A 482 -20.58 -17.34 -30.18
CA MET A 482 -19.54 -16.99 -29.19
C MET A 482 -19.63 -15.52 -28.76
N ALA A 483 -19.89 -14.60 -29.69
CA ALA A 483 -20.14 -13.19 -29.38
C ALA A 483 -21.43 -13.01 -28.56
N LEU A 484 -22.50 -13.76 -28.90
CA LEU A 484 -23.79 -13.74 -28.19
C LEU A 484 -23.65 -14.15 -26.71
N VAL A 485 -22.86 -15.18 -26.41
CA VAL A 485 -22.57 -15.61 -25.03
C VAL A 485 -21.85 -14.53 -24.20
N CYS A 486 -21.09 -13.65 -24.84
CA CYS A 486 -20.41 -12.54 -24.17
C CYS A 486 -21.24 -11.26 -24.02
N VAL A 487 -22.41 -11.15 -24.68
CA VAL A 487 -23.29 -9.96 -24.60
C VAL A 487 -23.65 -9.57 -23.16
N PRO A 488 -23.92 -10.50 -22.21
CA PRO A 488 -24.21 -10.11 -20.83
C PRO A 488 -23.05 -9.42 -20.10
N PHE A 489 -21.78 -9.61 -20.50
CA PHE A 489 -20.65 -9.19 -19.68
C PHE A 489 -20.57 -7.65 -19.50
N PRO A 490 -20.67 -6.81 -20.56
CA PRO A 490 -20.70 -5.36 -20.38
C PRO A 490 -21.89 -4.86 -19.56
N PHE A 491 -23.08 -5.47 -19.70
CA PHE A 491 -24.27 -5.11 -18.90
C PHE A 491 -24.10 -5.46 -17.42
N LEU A 492 -23.56 -6.65 -17.12
CA LEU A 492 -23.25 -7.09 -15.75
C LEU A 492 -22.19 -6.18 -15.11
N PHE A 493 -21.14 -5.81 -15.82
CA PHE A 493 -20.14 -4.87 -15.31
C PHE A 493 -20.69 -3.44 -15.18
N TYR A 494 -21.58 -2.98 -16.08
CA TYR A 494 -22.20 -1.66 -15.96
C TYR A 494 -23.16 -1.57 -14.76
N ARG A 495 -23.89 -2.66 -14.43
CA ARG A 495 -24.84 -2.69 -13.31
C ARG A 495 -24.21 -3.07 -11.97
N TYR A 496 -23.20 -3.92 -11.95
CA TYR A 496 -22.63 -4.52 -10.73
C TYR A 496 -21.10 -4.40 -10.59
N GLY A 497 -20.41 -3.74 -11.53
CA GLY A 497 -18.94 -3.69 -11.62
C GLY A 497 -18.24 -3.21 -10.34
N ALA A 498 -18.79 -2.20 -9.67
CA ALA A 498 -18.28 -1.72 -8.39
C ALA A 498 -18.29 -2.82 -7.30
N GLY A 499 -19.41 -3.55 -7.16
CA GLY A 499 -19.53 -4.65 -6.20
C GLY A 499 -18.63 -5.85 -6.54
N ILE A 500 -18.38 -6.10 -7.82
CA ILE A 500 -17.44 -7.13 -8.28
C ILE A 500 -15.99 -6.69 -7.99
N ARG A 501 -15.63 -5.42 -8.27
CA ARG A 501 -14.30 -4.86 -7.96
C ARG A 501 -13.94 -4.92 -6.48
N MET A 502 -14.89 -4.70 -5.57
CA MET A 502 -14.61 -4.77 -4.13
C MET A 502 -14.28 -6.20 -3.64
N ARG A 503 -14.75 -7.23 -4.36
CA ARG A 503 -14.42 -8.65 -4.11
C ARG A 503 -13.13 -9.10 -4.83
N CYS A 504 -12.74 -8.39 -5.88
CA CYS A 504 -11.49 -8.57 -6.62
C CYS A 504 -10.28 -8.05 -5.83
N LYS A 505 -9.28 -8.90 -5.58
CA LYS A 505 -8.14 -8.54 -4.70
C LYS A 505 -7.32 -7.40 -5.29
N TYR A 506 -6.85 -7.56 -6.53
CA TYR A 506 -5.96 -6.60 -7.17
C TYR A 506 -6.69 -5.33 -7.64
N ALA A 507 -7.99 -5.39 -7.88
CA ALA A 507 -8.81 -4.20 -8.16
C ALA A 507 -8.95 -3.33 -6.90
N ALA A 508 -9.29 -3.95 -5.75
CA ALA A 508 -9.37 -3.24 -4.47
C ALA A 508 -8.01 -2.67 -4.03
N GLU A 509 -6.92 -3.42 -4.19
CA GLU A 509 -5.55 -2.97 -3.91
C GLU A 509 -5.15 -1.77 -4.81
N ALA A 510 -5.48 -1.83 -6.11
CA ALA A 510 -5.25 -0.71 -7.03
C ALA A 510 -6.08 0.54 -6.67
N ALA A 511 -7.34 0.36 -6.25
CA ALA A 511 -8.21 1.46 -5.82
C ALA A 511 -7.69 2.14 -4.55
N GLN A 512 -7.28 1.37 -3.53
CA GLN A 512 -6.70 1.89 -2.29
C GLN A 512 -5.42 2.72 -2.54
N ILE A 513 -4.53 2.22 -3.40
CA ILE A 513 -3.31 2.96 -3.78
C ILE A 513 -3.65 4.21 -4.60
N ALA A 514 -4.65 4.15 -5.49
CA ALA A 514 -5.08 5.31 -6.27
C ALA A 514 -5.68 6.44 -5.40
N SER A 515 -6.44 6.11 -4.34
CA SER A 515 -6.90 7.10 -3.37
C SER A 515 -5.76 7.70 -2.55
N LEU A 516 -4.76 6.90 -2.13
CA LEU A 516 -3.58 7.38 -1.41
C LEU A 516 -2.72 8.32 -2.27
N VAL A 517 -2.57 8.02 -3.57
CA VAL A 517 -1.87 8.91 -4.51
C VAL A 517 -2.65 10.20 -4.74
N ARG A 518 -3.99 10.14 -4.88
CA ARG A 518 -4.82 11.35 -5.03
C ARG A 518 -4.74 12.26 -3.82
N ALA A 519 -4.93 11.74 -2.60
CA ALA A 519 -4.83 12.54 -1.38
C ALA A 519 -3.51 13.32 -1.33
N LYS A 520 -2.40 12.64 -1.64
CA LYS A 520 -1.05 13.25 -1.70
C LYS A 520 -0.85 14.26 -2.85
N GLN A 521 -1.71 14.29 -3.86
CA GLN A 521 -1.70 15.30 -4.91
C GLN A 521 -2.61 16.49 -4.59
N THR A 522 -3.79 16.24 -4.02
CA THR A 522 -4.71 17.29 -3.56
C THR A 522 -4.02 18.19 -2.53
N GLN A 523 -3.40 17.59 -1.51
CA GLN A 523 -2.57 18.29 -0.52
C GLN A 523 -1.53 19.22 -1.16
N LEU A 524 -0.73 18.71 -2.10
CA LEU A 524 0.29 19.51 -2.80
C LEU A 524 -0.29 20.66 -3.64
N THR A 525 -1.54 20.54 -4.11
CA THR A 525 -2.19 21.58 -4.93
C THR A 525 -2.84 22.65 -4.04
N GLU A 526 -3.33 22.25 -2.86
CA GLU A 526 -3.87 23.16 -1.84
C GLU A 526 -2.75 23.93 -1.12
N ASP A 527 -1.61 23.29 -0.82
CA ASP A 527 -0.37 23.94 -0.37
C ASP A 527 0.10 25.04 -1.37
N GLU A 528 0.10 24.74 -2.67
CA GLU A 528 0.49 25.72 -3.71
C GLU A 528 -0.54 26.86 -3.83
N ALA A 529 -1.85 26.56 -3.81
CA ALA A 529 -2.91 27.56 -3.96
C ALA A 529 -3.03 28.52 -2.75
N THR A 530 -2.85 28.02 -1.53
CA THR A 530 -2.81 28.88 -0.33
C THR A 530 -1.62 29.83 -0.37
N THR A 531 -0.46 29.38 -0.88
CA THR A 531 0.73 30.23 -1.03
C THR A 531 0.51 31.40 -1.99
N GLU A 532 -0.18 31.21 -3.12
CA GLU A 532 -0.52 32.30 -4.05
C GLU A 532 -1.59 33.26 -3.49
N ALA A 533 -2.56 32.76 -2.71
CA ALA A 533 -3.55 33.58 -2.02
C ALA A 533 -2.89 34.50 -0.95
N ASP A 534 -1.95 33.95 -0.19
CA ASP A 534 -1.19 34.63 0.86
C ASP A 534 -0.34 35.80 0.33
N GLU A 535 0.14 35.73 -0.91
CA GLU A 535 0.85 36.85 -1.56
C GLU A 535 -0.12 37.93 -2.08
N ALA A 536 -1.32 37.55 -2.53
CA ALA A 536 -2.35 38.50 -2.94
C ALA A 536 -2.88 39.32 -1.75
N GLU A 537 -3.23 38.65 -0.64
CA GLU A 537 -3.83 39.31 0.53
C GLU A 537 -2.85 40.24 1.28
N LYS A 538 -1.55 39.91 1.29
CA LYS A 538 -0.49 40.78 1.84
C LYS A 538 -0.34 42.12 1.12
N THR A 539 -0.90 42.29 -0.09
CA THR A 539 -0.92 43.61 -0.77
C THR A 539 -2.09 44.51 -0.36
N ALA A 540 -3.08 44.00 0.39
CA ALA A 540 -4.27 44.75 0.80
C ALA A 540 -4.29 45.20 2.27
N SER A 541 -3.62 44.47 3.18
CA SER A 541 -3.88 44.52 4.63
C SER A 541 -3.06 45.51 5.47
N VAL A 542 -2.16 46.31 4.87
CA VAL A 542 -1.18 47.18 5.58
C VAL A 542 -1.82 48.45 6.19
N SER A 543 -3.12 48.45 6.54
CA SER A 543 -3.90 49.69 6.82
C SER A 543 -4.82 49.66 8.06
N ALA A 544 -4.47 48.96 9.14
CA ALA A 544 -4.99 49.16 10.52
C ALA A 544 -3.99 48.54 11.54
N SER A 545 -3.60 49.11 12.70
CA SER A 545 -4.30 49.83 13.79
C SER A 545 -5.11 48.90 14.72
N PHE A 546 -5.03 48.88 16.07
CA PHE A 546 -4.06 49.33 17.10
C PHE A 546 -4.62 48.88 18.50
N TYR A 547 -3.78 48.39 19.44
CA TYR A 547 -3.91 48.52 20.94
C TYR A 547 -4.97 47.75 21.83
N THR A 548 -4.44 47.01 22.84
CA THR A 548 -4.75 46.95 24.33
C THR A 548 -6.17 46.72 24.94
N ALA A 549 -6.41 46.17 26.15
CA ALA A 549 -5.68 45.36 27.19
C ALA A 549 -6.56 45.05 28.46
N ALA A 550 -6.05 44.27 29.45
CA ALA A 550 -6.24 44.35 30.95
C ALA A 550 -7.14 43.37 31.80
N ASP A 551 -6.52 42.78 32.88
CA ASP A 551 -6.90 42.49 34.32
C ASP A 551 -8.12 41.55 34.72
N ASP A 552 -8.26 40.78 35.85
CA ASP A 552 -7.49 40.37 37.10
C ASP A 552 -8.14 39.08 37.85
N ASP A 553 -7.50 38.37 38.84
CA ASP A 553 -8.00 37.13 39.64
C ASP A 553 -8.02 37.31 41.22
N ASP A 554 -7.86 36.42 42.26
CA ASP A 554 -7.42 35.02 42.61
C ASP A 554 -8.04 34.57 44.01
N ASP A 555 -7.52 33.52 44.71
CA ASP A 555 -7.45 33.29 46.20
C ASP A 555 -8.21 32.09 46.93
N HIS A 556 -8.37 32.15 48.28
CA HIS A 556 -8.43 31.05 49.31
C HIS A 556 -9.85 30.74 49.92
N SER A 557 -10.11 29.83 50.91
CA SER A 557 -9.61 28.50 51.39
C SER A 557 -10.38 28.02 52.66
N GLY A 558 -10.19 26.77 53.17
CA GLY A 558 -10.25 26.52 54.64
C GLY A 558 -11.02 25.34 55.30
N SER A 559 -10.39 24.14 55.31
CA SER A 559 -10.20 23.14 56.44
C SER A 559 -11.38 22.43 57.15
N ASP A 560 -11.26 21.24 57.75
CA ASP A 560 -10.30 20.07 57.77
C ASP A 560 -10.97 18.91 58.60
N GLY A 561 -10.55 17.62 58.53
CA GLY A 561 -10.61 16.71 59.72
C GLY A 561 -10.81 15.16 59.63
N SER A 562 -9.77 14.40 60.04
CA SER A 562 -9.77 13.02 60.63
C SER A 562 -10.05 11.74 59.80
N ALA A 563 -9.37 10.64 60.15
CA ALA A 563 -9.48 9.24 59.65
C ALA A 563 -8.68 8.30 60.62
N ALA A 564 -8.51 6.97 60.52
CA ALA A 564 -8.85 5.90 59.55
C ALA A 564 -8.83 4.50 60.26
N SER A 565 -9.18 3.39 59.57
CA SER A 565 -9.01 1.99 60.04
C SER A 565 -8.82 1.00 58.88
N SER A 566 -8.17 -0.15 59.12
CA SER A 566 -7.79 -1.18 58.12
C SER A 566 -8.71 -2.42 58.17
N SER A 567 -8.61 -3.49 57.35
CA SER A 567 -7.46 -3.95 56.53
C SER A 567 -7.73 -4.76 55.24
N SER A 568 -8.98 -5.09 54.85
CA SER A 568 -9.34 -5.80 53.60
C SER A 568 -9.22 -4.92 52.33
N MET A 569 -8.12 -4.20 52.24
CA MET A 569 -8.22 -2.76 51.97
C MET A 569 -7.07 -2.20 51.12
N GLY A 570 -6.16 -3.05 50.61
CA GLY A 570 -5.03 -2.60 49.79
C GLY A 570 -5.42 -2.19 48.36
N MET A 571 -6.26 -2.98 47.68
CA MET A 571 -6.88 -2.56 46.42
C MET A 571 -8.00 -1.54 46.69
N ALA A 572 -8.82 -1.74 47.73
CA ALA A 572 -9.92 -0.83 48.03
C ALA A 572 -9.46 0.58 48.42
N THR A 573 -8.42 0.78 49.26
CA THR A 573 -7.91 2.16 49.49
C THR A 573 -7.27 2.73 48.25
N ARG A 574 -6.51 1.95 47.47
CA ARG A 574 -5.88 2.49 46.26
C ARG A 574 -6.93 2.89 45.22
N ALA A 575 -8.08 2.22 45.20
CA ALA A 575 -9.22 2.57 44.37
C ALA A 575 -10.06 3.75 44.94
N GLU A 576 -10.33 3.80 46.25
CA GLU A 576 -10.97 4.95 46.91
C GLU A 576 -10.11 6.22 46.82
N GLU A 577 -8.80 6.11 47.01
CA GLU A 577 -7.82 7.19 46.83
C GLU A 577 -7.74 7.65 45.37
N MET A 578 -8.20 6.86 44.39
CA MET A 578 -8.28 7.25 42.98
C MET A 578 -9.65 7.82 42.59
N SER A 579 -10.77 7.15 42.93
CA SER A 579 -12.14 7.63 42.69
C SER A 579 -12.35 9.05 43.26
N LYS A 580 -11.89 9.30 44.50
CA LYS A 580 -12.03 10.61 45.18
C LYS A 580 -10.88 11.59 44.90
N ALA A 581 -9.91 11.27 44.04
CA ALA A 581 -8.80 12.18 43.70
C ALA A 581 -9.05 13.09 42.50
N TYR A 582 -9.86 12.65 41.53
CA TYR A 582 -10.12 13.43 40.33
C TYR A 582 -11.05 14.62 40.59
N ARG A 583 -10.75 15.75 39.96
CA ARG A 583 -11.52 17.00 40.10
C ARG A 583 -12.54 17.15 38.98
N GLU A 584 -13.69 17.74 39.30
CA GLU A 584 -14.68 18.19 38.30
C GLU A 584 -14.01 18.98 37.17
N ALA A 585 -14.24 18.57 35.92
CA ALA A 585 -13.87 19.32 34.74
C ALA A 585 -14.85 20.48 34.50
N GLY A 586 -14.32 21.57 33.91
CA GLY A 586 -15.12 22.61 33.27
C GLY A 586 -14.49 23.00 31.93
N PRO A 587 -15.25 23.62 31.01
CA PRO A 587 -14.67 24.15 29.78
C PRO A 587 -13.64 25.24 30.12
N LEU A 588 -12.58 25.32 29.30
CA LEU A 588 -11.65 26.45 29.31
C LEU A 588 -12.42 27.76 29.00
N PRO A 589 -12.19 28.89 29.71
CA PRO A 589 -12.87 30.14 29.43
C PRO A 589 -12.67 30.59 27.97
N ARG A 590 -13.72 31.15 27.34
CA ARG A 590 -13.76 31.43 25.89
C ARG A 590 -12.51 32.16 25.37
N GLU A 591 -12.08 33.21 26.06
CA GLU A 591 -10.87 33.97 25.72
C GLU A 591 -9.58 33.13 25.79
N LEU A 592 -9.47 32.21 26.76
CA LEU A 592 -8.34 31.29 26.85
C LEU A 592 -8.43 30.17 25.82
N GLN A 593 -9.63 29.72 25.46
CA GLN A 593 -9.89 28.75 24.39
C GLN A 593 -9.49 29.34 23.03
N GLU A 594 -9.89 30.59 22.74
CA GLU A 594 -9.54 31.33 21.52
C GLU A 594 -8.03 31.63 21.46
N HIS A 595 -7.39 32.08 22.55
CA HIS A 595 -5.92 32.25 22.58
C HIS A 595 -5.16 30.91 22.43
N CYS A 596 -5.63 29.83 23.07
CA CYS A 596 -5.03 28.50 22.89
C CYS A 596 -5.21 28.00 21.46
N ARG A 597 -6.38 28.22 20.84
CA ARG A 597 -6.65 27.90 19.44
C ARG A 597 -5.64 28.61 18.53
N ILE A 598 -5.53 29.94 18.63
CA ILE A 598 -4.59 30.75 17.85
C ILE A 598 -3.15 30.23 18.03
N PHE A 599 -2.69 29.96 19.26
CA PHE A 599 -1.33 29.43 19.47
C PHE A 599 -1.10 27.99 18.96
N LEU A 600 -2.15 27.20 18.76
CA LEU A 600 -2.07 25.86 18.18
C LEU A 600 -2.14 25.90 16.64
N GLU A 601 -2.94 26.81 16.07
CA GLU A 601 -3.08 27.02 14.63
C GLU A 601 -1.80 27.71 14.06
N GLU A 602 -1.30 28.77 14.72
CA GLU A 602 -0.04 29.49 14.41
C GLU A 602 1.25 28.70 14.77
N GLN A 603 1.12 27.42 15.14
CA GLN A 603 2.25 26.53 15.49
C GLN A 603 3.14 27.01 16.66
N LEU A 604 2.66 27.97 17.47
CA LEU A 604 3.29 28.48 18.69
C LEU A 604 3.12 27.49 19.86
N TYR A 605 3.39 26.21 19.62
CA TYR A 605 3.09 25.09 20.54
C TYR A 605 3.73 25.21 21.93
N VAL A 606 4.87 25.91 22.06
CA VAL A 606 5.46 26.20 23.37
C VAL A 606 4.60 27.19 24.16
N CYS A 607 4.05 28.21 23.50
CA CYS A 607 3.12 29.17 24.10
C CYS A 607 1.80 28.48 24.46
N ALA A 608 1.23 27.68 23.56
CA ALA A 608 0.01 26.90 23.83
C ALA A 608 0.19 25.93 25.02
N ALA A 609 1.24 25.11 25.02
CA ALA A 609 1.48 24.14 26.09
C ALA A 609 1.83 24.80 27.43
N ASN A 610 2.47 25.97 27.43
CA ASN A 610 2.71 26.74 28.65
C ASN A 610 1.44 27.48 29.14
N LEU A 611 0.59 27.99 28.24
CA LEU A 611 -0.67 28.63 28.61
C LEU A 611 -1.62 27.62 29.26
N LEU A 612 -1.80 26.45 28.64
CA LEU A 612 -2.54 25.32 29.20
C LEU A 612 -1.86 24.76 30.47
N GLY A 613 -0.53 24.71 30.50
CA GLY A 613 0.26 24.27 31.66
C GLY A 613 0.22 25.24 32.85
N ASN A 614 -0.16 26.49 32.63
CA ASN A 614 -0.35 27.52 33.66
C ASN A 614 -1.82 27.65 34.11
N SER A 615 -2.79 27.45 33.20
CA SER A 615 -4.22 27.39 33.56
C SER A 615 -4.59 26.09 34.28
N SER A 616 -3.82 25.01 34.06
CA SER A 616 -3.91 23.76 34.82
C SER A 616 -3.12 23.85 36.14
N PRO A 617 -3.66 23.36 37.27
CA PRO A 617 -3.01 23.47 38.58
C PRO A 617 -1.75 22.58 38.67
N SER A 618 -0.57 23.20 38.56
CA SER A 618 0.70 22.46 38.54
C SER A 618 0.95 21.55 39.75
N THR A 619 1.41 20.33 39.47
CA THR A 619 1.72 19.28 40.46
C THR A 619 2.69 19.73 41.56
N LYS A 620 3.56 20.71 41.29
CA LYS A 620 4.47 21.29 42.30
C LYS A 620 3.79 22.13 43.38
N ARG A 621 2.58 22.67 43.15
CA ARG A 621 1.77 23.30 44.21
C ARG A 621 1.13 22.25 45.14
N MET A 622 0.76 21.07 44.62
CA MET A 622 0.03 20.04 45.39
C MET A 622 0.78 19.57 46.64
N ALA A 623 2.10 19.40 46.57
CA ALA A 623 2.94 18.98 47.71
C ALA A 623 2.95 19.97 48.90
N LYS A 624 2.44 21.20 48.73
CA LYS A 624 2.29 22.22 49.78
C LYS A 624 0.85 22.53 50.18
N TYR A 625 -0.13 21.92 49.49
CA TYR A 625 -1.57 22.20 49.64
C TYR A 625 -2.35 20.99 50.21
N LYS A 626 -1.70 20.14 51.02
CA LYS A 626 -2.34 18.98 51.68
C LYS A 626 -3.12 19.36 52.96
N GLN A 627 -3.65 20.58 53.00
CA GLN A 627 -4.41 21.15 54.11
C GLN A 627 -5.37 22.23 53.57
N LYS A 628 -6.57 22.34 54.15
CA LYS A 628 -7.66 23.29 53.82
C LYS A 628 -8.73 22.94 52.75
N ASP A 629 -9.66 22.07 53.14
CA ASP A 629 -10.91 21.59 52.48
C ASP A 629 -11.90 22.52 51.69
N LYS A 630 -11.70 23.85 51.50
CA LYS A 630 -12.69 24.71 50.79
C LYS A 630 -12.31 25.11 49.35
N GLN A 631 -11.69 24.22 48.59
CA GLN A 631 -11.50 24.39 47.13
C GLN A 631 -11.95 23.16 46.31
N LYS A 632 -12.79 22.28 46.89
CA LYS A 632 -13.33 21.09 46.19
C LYS A 632 -14.23 21.41 44.97
N HIS A 633 -14.78 22.63 44.85
CA HIS A 633 -15.69 23.02 43.76
C HIS A 633 -15.12 23.99 42.70
N LYS A 634 -13.84 24.42 42.74
CA LYS A 634 -13.28 25.23 41.62
C LYS A 634 -12.87 24.26 40.49
N ARG A 635 -13.79 24.06 39.54
CA ARG A 635 -13.64 23.17 38.36
C ARG A 635 -12.32 23.42 37.63
N VAL A 636 -11.67 22.35 37.18
CA VAL A 636 -10.41 22.45 36.44
C VAL A 636 -10.72 22.73 34.97
N PRO A 637 -10.15 23.78 34.35
CA PRO A 637 -10.40 24.10 32.95
C PRO A 637 -9.72 23.07 32.02
N VAL A 638 -10.53 22.33 31.28
CA VAL A 638 -10.11 21.35 30.27
C VAL A 638 -10.30 21.96 28.87
N PRO A 639 -9.28 21.92 27.99
CA PRO A 639 -9.41 22.40 26.62
C PRO A 639 -10.21 21.41 25.74
N PRO A 640 -10.74 21.87 24.59
CA PRO A 640 -11.49 21.02 23.66
C PRO A 640 -10.78 19.69 23.28
N PRO A 641 -11.54 18.61 22.97
CA PRO A 641 -10.96 17.33 22.57
C PRO A 641 -10.00 17.42 21.38
N SER A 642 -10.22 18.37 20.46
CA SER A 642 -9.32 18.69 19.34
C SER A 642 -7.95 19.16 19.82
N HIS A 643 -7.89 20.03 20.83
CA HIS A 643 -6.64 20.53 21.44
C HIS A 643 -5.88 19.39 22.13
N VAL A 644 -6.58 18.52 22.87
CA VAL A 644 -5.99 17.34 23.52
C VAL A 644 -5.42 16.34 22.49
N ALA A 645 -6.14 16.12 21.39
CA ALA A 645 -5.70 15.27 20.28
C ALA A 645 -4.43 15.80 19.57
N LEU A 646 -4.35 17.12 19.33
CA LEU A 646 -3.16 17.76 18.76
C LEU A 646 -1.96 17.67 19.72
N LEU A 647 -2.13 17.94 21.02
CA LEU A 647 -1.04 17.78 22.00
C LEU A 647 -0.48 16.35 22.00
N ALA A 648 -1.35 15.34 21.88
CA ALA A 648 -0.92 13.95 21.80
C ALA A 648 -0.13 13.66 20.50
N THR A 649 -0.54 14.24 19.36
CA THR A 649 0.23 14.19 18.11
C THR A 649 1.63 14.79 18.29
N LEU A 650 1.74 15.96 18.92
CA LEU A 650 3.01 16.70 19.07
C LEU A 650 4.07 15.91 19.87
N THR A 651 3.66 15.00 20.76
CA THR A 651 4.58 14.13 21.52
C THR A 651 5.40 13.17 20.63
N VAL A 652 4.85 12.77 19.47
CA VAL A 652 5.46 11.82 18.54
C VAL A 652 5.79 12.42 17.17
N HIS A 653 5.16 13.51 16.75
CA HIS A 653 5.31 14.04 15.39
C HIS A 653 6.80 14.31 15.04
N PRO A 654 7.33 13.86 13.88
CA PRO A 654 8.77 13.90 13.60
C PRO A 654 9.42 15.28 13.73
N VAL A 655 8.70 16.37 13.44
CA VAL A 655 9.19 17.75 13.54
C VAL A 655 9.60 18.13 14.97
N HIS A 656 8.93 17.57 15.99
CA HIS A 656 9.18 17.85 17.41
C HIS A 656 10.04 16.78 18.10
N THR A 657 10.50 15.77 17.35
CA THR A 657 11.13 14.57 17.90
C THR A 657 12.38 14.16 17.12
N THR A 658 12.28 13.34 16.07
CA THR A 658 13.44 12.83 15.33
C THR A 658 14.04 13.81 14.33
N ARG A 659 13.33 14.87 13.95
CA ARG A 659 13.77 15.95 13.05
C ARG A 659 13.79 17.32 13.74
N ALA A 660 13.65 17.37 15.06
CA ALA A 660 13.69 18.62 15.80
C ALA A 660 15.06 19.28 15.67
N GLU A 661 15.07 20.47 15.07
CA GLU A 661 16.28 21.18 14.64
C GLU A 661 16.61 22.41 15.53
N LYS A 662 15.67 22.84 16.37
CA LYS A 662 15.90 23.70 17.55
C LYS A 662 15.61 22.92 18.83
N ALA A 663 16.23 23.31 19.95
CA ALA A 663 15.88 22.81 21.28
C ALA A 663 14.41 23.10 21.65
N GLU A 664 13.88 24.27 21.25
CA GLU A 664 12.46 24.65 21.40
C GLU A 664 11.51 23.57 20.84
N HIS A 665 11.77 23.05 19.65
CA HIS A 665 10.92 22.01 19.04
C HIS A 665 11.00 20.66 19.77
N VAL A 666 12.12 20.34 20.45
CA VAL A 666 12.23 19.16 21.33
C VAL A 666 11.45 19.39 22.64
N ALA A 667 11.43 20.62 23.14
CA ALA A 667 10.68 20.98 24.35
C ALA A 667 9.16 20.80 24.14
N VAL A 668 8.62 21.13 22.95
CA VAL A 668 7.20 20.93 22.59
C VAL A 668 6.71 19.52 22.91
N ALA A 669 7.41 18.48 22.44
CA ALA A 669 7.01 17.08 22.68
C ALA A 669 7.00 16.72 24.17
N THR A 670 7.96 17.26 24.94
CA THR A 670 8.06 17.06 26.39
C THR A 670 6.96 17.80 27.16
N LEU A 671 6.68 19.06 26.77
CA LEU A 671 5.66 19.91 27.41
C LEU A 671 4.25 19.37 27.14
N ALA A 672 3.95 18.96 25.91
CA ALA A 672 2.68 18.36 25.55
C ALA A 672 2.43 17.05 26.31
N LEU A 673 3.43 16.16 26.38
CA LEU A 673 3.36 14.94 27.19
C LEU A 673 3.16 15.25 28.68
N GLY A 674 3.90 16.22 29.22
CA GLY A 674 3.81 16.64 30.61
C GLY A 674 2.42 17.20 30.95
N TYR A 675 1.83 17.99 30.05
CA TYR A 675 0.46 18.45 30.18
C TYR A 675 -0.55 17.29 30.17
N LEU A 676 -0.45 16.36 29.20
CA LEU A 676 -1.36 15.22 29.09
C LEU A 676 -1.29 14.30 30.33
N ARG A 677 -0.10 14.03 30.86
CA ARG A 677 0.09 13.27 32.11
C ARG A 677 -0.44 14.02 33.33
N ASN A 678 -0.29 15.35 33.42
CA ASN A 678 -0.89 16.15 34.49
C ASN A 678 -2.44 16.18 34.39
N LEU A 679 -3.00 16.31 33.18
CA LEU A 679 -4.45 16.30 32.96
C LEU A 679 -5.06 14.95 33.40
N LEU A 680 -4.45 13.84 32.97
CA LEU A 680 -4.84 12.49 33.41
C LEU A 680 -4.73 12.30 34.93
N ALA A 681 -3.69 12.86 35.57
CA ALA A 681 -3.49 12.72 37.02
C ALA A 681 -4.37 13.64 37.89
N VAL A 682 -4.93 14.73 37.36
CA VAL A 682 -5.70 15.73 38.12
C VAL A 682 -7.20 15.65 37.86
N VAL A 683 -7.60 15.30 36.63
CA VAL A 683 -9.00 15.34 36.16
C VAL A 683 -9.51 13.93 35.79
N GLY A 684 -8.60 13.02 35.46
CA GLY A 684 -8.94 11.63 35.16
C GLY A 684 -9.28 11.38 33.67
N PRO A 685 -9.32 10.10 33.27
CA PRO A 685 -9.61 9.68 31.89
C PRO A 685 -10.98 10.15 31.37
N VAL A 686 -12.05 9.98 32.16
CA VAL A 686 -13.42 10.28 31.75
C VAL A 686 -13.66 11.79 31.69
N ASN A 687 -13.44 12.50 32.80
CA ASN A 687 -13.66 13.95 32.86
C ASN A 687 -12.68 14.74 31.98
N GLY A 688 -11.48 14.19 31.72
CA GLY A 688 -10.50 14.76 30.79
C GLY A 688 -10.86 14.60 29.30
N GLY A 689 -11.98 13.93 28.97
CA GLY A 689 -12.49 13.81 27.59
C GLY A 689 -11.64 12.94 26.66
N PHE A 690 -10.68 12.17 27.18
CA PHE A 690 -9.68 11.44 26.39
C PHE A 690 -10.31 10.45 25.38
N ARG A 691 -11.44 9.83 25.73
CA ARG A 691 -12.23 8.96 24.84
C ARG A 691 -12.73 9.67 23.57
N ALA A 692 -13.04 10.97 23.66
CA ALA A 692 -13.48 11.79 22.54
C ALA A 692 -12.31 12.38 21.74
N ALA A 693 -11.19 12.68 22.42
CA ALA A 693 -9.97 13.18 21.79
C ALA A 693 -9.26 12.11 20.95
N PHE A 694 -9.09 10.90 21.48
CA PHE A 694 -8.21 9.87 20.90
C PHE A 694 -8.94 8.86 19.99
N ARG A 695 -10.03 9.31 19.35
CA ARG A 695 -10.80 8.52 18.38
C ARG A 695 -10.20 8.67 16.97
N PHE A 696 -9.58 7.61 16.47
CA PHE A 696 -9.12 7.51 15.07
C PHE A 696 -10.30 7.64 14.07
N GLY A 697 -10.02 8.21 12.89
CA GLY A 697 -10.95 8.19 11.75
C GLY A 697 -12.06 9.25 11.74
N ARG A 698 -11.85 10.44 12.34
CA ARG A 698 -12.89 11.48 12.48
C ARG A 698 -13.22 12.24 11.17
N SER A 699 -12.28 12.33 10.22
CA SER A 699 -12.39 13.17 9.03
C SER A 699 -12.99 12.46 7.80
N SER A 700 -14.32 12.59 7.58
CA SER A 700 -14.96 12.51 6.25
C SER A 700 -16.45 12.88 6.22
N ALA A 701 -17.16 12.88 7.36
CA ALA A 701 -18.63 12.80 7.36
C ALA A 701 -19.37 14.15 7.48
N ALA A 702 -18.83 15.14 8.20
CA ALA A 702 -19.58 16.34 8.59
C ALA A 702 -19.66 17.42 7.49
N SER A 703 -18.55 17.74 6.83
CA SER A 703 -18.42 18.89 5.91
C SER A 703 -19.05 18.68 4.52
N SER A 704 -20.31 18.22 4.45
CA SER A 704 -21.01 18.00 3.17
C SER A 704 -22.54 18.02 3.27
N ARG A 705 -23.13 19.08 3.85
CA ARG A 705 -24.56 19.42 3.67
C ARG A 705 -24.90 20.87 4.05
N HIS A 706 -24.60 21.82 3.17
CA HIS A 706 -25.31 23.10 3.10
C HIS A 706 -25.55 23.47 1.63
N GLY A 707 -26.82 23.44 1.20
CA GLY A 707 -27.15 23.39 -0.23
C GLY A 707 -28.65 23.40 -0.56
N ARG A 708 -29.35 24.46 -0.13
CA ARG A 708 -30.65 24.97 -0.61
C ARG A 708 -31.64 24.01 -1.30
N GLY A 709 -32.84 23.92 -0.71
CA GLY A 709 -34.10 23.83 -1.47
C GLY A 709 -34.77 22.46 -1.45
N GLY A 710 -35.75 22.29 -0.55
CA GLY A 710 -36.76 21.24 -0.62
C GLY A 710 -38.14 21.82 -0.89
N LEU A 711 -39.11 20.93 -1.14
CA LEU A 711 -40.55 21.18 -1.11
C LEU A 711 -41.24 19.92 -0.56
N ASP A 712 -42.48 20.11 -0.10
CA ASP A 712 -43.49 19.10 0.28
C ASP A 712 -43.21 18.24 1.55
N LEU A 713 -43.62 18.78 2.71
CA LEU A 713 -44.81 18.35 3.52
C LEU A 713 -45.07 16.82 3.66
N ASP A 714 -45.41 16.23 4.81
CA ASP A 714 -46.13 16.72 6.01
C ASP A 714 -45.77 15.98 7.34
N ASP A 715 -46.12 16.63 8.46
CA ASP A 715 -46.44 16.17 9.85
C ASP A 715 -46.02 14.78 10.42
N HIS A 716 -45.35 14.79 11.58
CA HIS A 716 -46.04 14.78 12.90
C HIS A 716 -45.10 15.13 14.08
N VAL A 717 -45.65 15.41 15.28
CA VAL A 717 -45.00 16.23 16.34
C VAL A 717 -44.87 15.52 17.71
N SER A 718 -43.66 15.59 18.30
CA SER A 718 -43.27 15.67 19.74
C SER A 718 -41.74 15.52 19.80
N GLY A 719 -40.90 16.35 20.46
CA GLY A 719 -41.09 17.35 21.50
C GLY A 719 -40.72 16.77 22.88
N ASP A 720 -39.75 17.28 23.64
CA ASP A 720 -38.68 18.27 23.36
C ASP A 720 -37.59 18.15 24.47
N GLY A 721 -36.32 18.56 24.37
CA GLY A 721 -35.56 19.18 23.27
C GLY A 721 -34.16 19.64 23.76
N GLY A 722 -33.34 20.24 22.89
CA GLY A 722 -32.12 21.00 23.25
C GLY A 722 -30.75 20.30 23.08
N GLY A 723 -29.97 20.70 22.06
CA GLY A 723 -28.54 20.40 21.97
C GLY A 723 -28.01 20.04 20.56
N SER A 724 -27.87 21.02 19.65
CA SER A 724 -27.35 20.80 18.28
C SER A 724 -26.36 21.85 17.76
N ASP A 725 -26.14 22.96 18.47
CA ASP A 725 -25.52 24.16 17.87
C ASP A 725 -24.06 24.40 18.31
N VAL A 726 -23.44 23.41 18.97
CA VAL A 726 -22.12 23.54 19.62
C VAL A 726 -20.99 22.85 18.83
N GLU A 727 -21.28 21.88 17.96
CA GLU A 727 -20.24 21.06 17.31
C GLU A 727 -19.42 21.79 16.23
N GLU A 728 -19.82 22.98 15.74
CA GLU A 728 -19.08 23.73 14.71
C GLU A 728 -18.03 24.72 15.24
N GLU A 729 -18.06 25.15 16.52
CA GLU A 729 -17.05 26.11 17.04
C GLU A 729 -15.67 25.47 17.32
N ASP A 730 -15.60 24.15 17.53
CA ASP A 730 -14.47 23.45 18.20
C ASP A 730 -13.38 22.83 17.28
N GLU A 731 -13.51 22.96 15.96
CA GLU A 731 -12.55 22.40 14.97
C GLU A 731 -11.28 23.26 14.83
N LEU A 732 -10.14 22.77 15.32
CA LEU A 732 -8.81 23.36 15.11
C LEU A 732 -8.41 23.33 13.64
N ARG A 733 -8.14 24.50 13.04
CA ARG A 733 -7.69 24.60 11.65
C ARG A 733 -6.18 24.51 11.55
N GLY A 734 -5.64 23.32 11.28
CA GLY A 734 -4.20 23.20 11.10
C GLY A 734 -3.72 21.86 10.58
N SER A 735 -2.72 21.90 9.71
CA SER A 735 -2.15 20.70 9.06
C SER A 735 -1.72 19.61 10.06
N MET A 736 -1.27 19.96 11.28
CA MET A 736 -0.93 18.99 12.33
C MET A 736 -2.12 18.55 13.22
N ALA A 737 -3.24 19.27 13.21
CA ALA A 737 -4.47 18.91 13.92
C ALA A 737 -5.28 17.88 13.10
N ASP A 738 -5.34 18.08 11.78
CA ASP A 738 -6.08 17.22 10.85
C ASP A 738 -5.17 16.18 10.18
N GLU A 739 -4.68 16.48 8.98
CA GLU A 739 -4.13 15.49 8.04
C GLU A 739 -2.76 14.93 8.41
N ASN A 740 -1.94 15.66 9.17
CA ASN A 740 -0.65 15.19 9.69
C ASN A 740 -0.72 14.81 11.18
N SER A 741 -1.93 14.73 11.75
CA SER A 741 -2.13 14.20 13.10
C SER A 741 -1.85 12.70 13.18
N VAL A 742 -1.54 12.21 14.38
CA VAL A 742 -1.40 10.75 14.60
C VAL A 742 -2.74 10.03 14.41
N TRP A 743 -3.86 10.71 14.66
CA TRP A 743 -5.24 10.19 14.60
C TRP A 743 -5.84 10.16 13.19
N GLY A 744 -5.34 11.02 12.29
CA GLY A 744 -5.67 11.03 10.86
C GLY A 744 -4.71 10.21 9.99
N ARG A 745 -3.42 10.13 10.36
CA ARG A 745 -2.42 9.29 9.66
C ARG A 745 -2.45 7.82 10.07
N GLY A 746 -2.73 7.53 11.35
CA GLY A 746 -2.94 6.17 11.83
C GLY A 746 -4.30 5.63 11.36
N GLN A 747 -4.32 4.43 10.77
CA GLN A 747 -5.57 3.79 10.32
C GLN A 747 -6.48 3.42 11.50
N ASP A 748 -5.87 2.91 12.57
CA ASP A 748 -6.46 2.51 13.84
C ASP A 748 -5.36 2.51 14.91
N LEU A 749 -5.72 2.25 16.18
CA LEU A 749 -4.72 2.19 17.26
C LEU A 749 -3.70 1.10 16.99
N TRP A 750 -4.15 -0.10 16.61
CA TRP A 750 -3.32 -1.29 16.51
C TRP A 750 -2.29 -1.21 15.38
N SER A 751 -2.60 -0.52 14.29
CA SER A 751 -1.65 -0.26 13.21
C SER A 751 -0.59 0.75 13.62
N THR A 752 -0.98 1.76 14.42
CA THR A 752 -0.07 2.73 15.04
C THR A 752 0.87 2.03 16.04
N VAL A 753 0.33 1.14 16.88
CA VAL A 753 1.08 0.28 17.82
C VAL A 753 2.03 -0.69 17.08
N GLY A 754 1.57 -1.34 16.00
CA GLY A 754 2.38 -2.25 15.19
C GLY A 754 3.55 -1.54 14.50
N TRP A 755 3.33 -0.33 13.98
CA TRP A 755 4.43 0.50 13.46
C TRP A 755 5.39 0.93 14.57
N ALA A 756 4.87 1.41 15.71
CA ALA A 756 5.68 1.77 16.87
C ALA A 756 6.61 0.62 17.31
N PHE A 757 6.09 -0.60 17.39
CA PHE A 757 6.86 -1.81 17.69
C PHE A 757 7.84 -2.21 16.57
N ASN A 758 7.52 -2.01 15.28
CA ASN A 758 8.52 -2.13 14.20
C ASN A 758 9.69 -1.15 14.39
N THR A 759 9.46 0.05 14.95
CA THR A 759 10.56 0.98 15.26
C THR A 759 11.45 0.52 16.42
N ALA A 760 10.96 -0.34 17.33
CA ALA A 760 11.76 -0.91 18.42
C ALA A 760 12.90 -1.79 17.92
N ALA A 761 12.62 -2.63 16.92
CA ALA A 761 13.61 -3.47 16.24
C ALA A 761 14.49 -2.62 15.30
N ASN A 762 13.88 -1.90 14.35
CA ASN A 762 14.60 -1.32 13.22
C ASN A 762 15.20 0.08 13.50
N HIS A 763 14.60 0.86 14.39
CA HIS A 763 14.87 2.30 14.53
C HIS A 763 14.94 2.77 16.01
N PRO A 764 15.90 2.31 16.84
CA PRO A 764 15.94 2.64 18.27
C PRO A 764 15.95 4.14 18.63
N ARG A 765 16.48 5.01 17.75
CA ARG A 765 16.45 6.48 17.92
C ARG A 765 15.05 7.10 17.79
N ARG A 766 14.14 6.39 17.12
CA ARG A 766 12.73 6.73 16.97
C ARG A 766 11.89 6.05 18.06
N TRP A 767 12.21 4.78 18.36
CA TRP A 767 11.58 4.00 19.42
C TRP A 767 11.40 4.77 20.73
N ARG A 768 12.43 5.48 21.22
CA ARG A 768 12.35 6.28 22.47
C ARG A 768 11.19 7.27 22.57
N TYR A 769 10.62 7.76 21.47
CA TYR A 769 9.44 8.63 21.48
C TYR A 769 8.15 7.81 21.48
N TRP A 770 8.08 6.80 20.62
CA TRP A 770 6.97 5.84 20.59
C TRP A 770 6.81 5.10 21.92
N LYS A 771 7.91 4.71 22.57
CA LYS A 771 7.94 4.04 23.87
C LYS A 771 7.16 4.86 24.91
N VAL A 772 7.49 6.15 25.05
CA VAL A 772 6.87 7.02 26.06
C VAL A 772 5.43 7.41 25.69
N TRP A 773 5.09 7.44 24.39
CA TRP A 773 3.70 7.56 23.95
C TRP A 773 2.88 6.30 24.23
N LEU A 774 3.44 5.11 23.99
CA LEU A 774 2.83 3.82 24.30
C LEU A 774 2.70 3.60 25.81
N GLU A 775 3.68 4.04 26.61
CA GLU A 775 3.58 4.13 28.07
C GLU A 775 2.37 4.99 28.45
N PHE A 776 2.31 6.25 28.01
CA PHE A 776 1.18 7.14 28.31
C PHE A 776 -0.18 6.58 27.83
N MET A 777 -0.24 5.96 26.64
CA MET A 777 -1.47 5.33 26.15
C MET A 777 -1.86 4.09 26.97
N LEU A 778 -0.91 3.31 27.49
CA LEU A 778 -1.17 2.22 28.44
C LEU A 778 -1.64 2.75 29.79
N ASP A 779 -0.92 3.72 30.35
CA ASP A 779 -1.25 4.37 31.62
C ASP A 779 -2.69 4.96 31.57
N LEU A 780 -3.08 5.53 30.41
CA LEU A 780 -4.45 6.02 30.14
C LEU A 780 -5.48 4.90 29.97
N LEU A 781 -5.16 3.80 29.28
CA LEU A 781 -6.07 2.67 29.07
C LEU A 781 -6.30 1.86 30.34
N GLU A 782 -5.31 1.80 31.23
CA GLU A 782 -5.41 1.23 32.56
C GLU A 782 -6.26 2.13 33.46
N ALA A 783 -6.00 3.44 33.50
CA ALA A 783 -6.78 4.39 34.30
C ALA A 783 -8.24 4.53 33.82
N ASP A 784 -8.53 4.59 32.51
CA ASP A 784 -9.91 4.63 31.98
C ASP A 784 -10.68 3.36 32.34
N TRP A 785 -10.01 2.20 32.36
CA TRP A 785 -10.64 0.97 32.83
C TRP A 785 -10.91 1.00 34.34
N GLU A 786 -9.95 1.45 35.14
CA GLU A 786 -10.06 1.49 36.61
C GLU A 786 -11.15 2.49 37.07
N GLU A 787 -11.16 3.72 36.53
CA GLU A 787 -12.23 4.70 36.79
C GLU A 787 -13.62 4.16 36.42
N ARG A 788 -13.74 3.46 35.28
CA ARG A 788 -15.01 2.85 34.84
C ARG A 788 -15.40 1.61 35.64
N THR A 789 -14.43 0.88 36.18
CA THR A 789 -14.70 -0.24 37.10
C THR A 789 -15.28 0.30 38.41
N MET A 790 -14.76 1.43 38.92
CA MET A 790 -15.34 2.11 40.07
C MET A 790 -16.76 2.62 39.78
N MET A 791 -17.00 3.25 38.63
CA MET A 791 -18.37 3.67 38.26
C MET A 791 -19.37 2.51 38.17
N ASP A 792 -18.96 1.34 37.64
CA ASP A 792 -19.80 0.14 37.62
C ASP A 792 -20.10 -0.41 39.03
N ILE A 793 -19.16 -0.29 39.98
CA ILE A 793 -19.33 -0.69 41.39
C ILE A 793 -20.22 0.32 42.13
N GLU A 794 -19.92 1.61 42.03
CA GLU A 794 -20.69 2.70 42.65
C GLU A 794 -22.15 2.67 42.17
N ALA A 795 -22.40 2.45 40.86
CA ALA A 795 -23.75 2.27 40.33
C ALA A 795 -24.45 1.00 40.82
N ARG A 796 -23.71 -0.08 41.11
CA ARG A 796 -24.26 -1.30 41.74
C ARG A 796 -24.67 -1.03 43.19
N GLU A 797 -23.84 -0.33 43.96
CA GLU A 797 -24.12 0.06 45.34
C GLU A 797 -25.33 1.00 45.43
N GLU A 798 -25.45 1.99 44.53
CA GLU A 798 -26.63 2.85 44.43
C GLU A 798 -27.90 2.08 44.03
N ALA A 799 -27.82 1.14 43.09
CA ALA A 799 -28.96 0.30 42.70
C ALA A 799 -29.46 -0.59 43.86
N VAL A 800 -28.54 -1.17 44.64
CA VAL A 800 -28.87 -1.95 45.84
C VAL A 800 -29.43 -1.07 46.95
N ALA A 801 -28.88 0.14 47.17
CA ALA A 801 -29.36 1.08 48.18
C ALA A 801 -30.72 1.71 47.84
N GLY A 802 -31.04 1.89 46.55
CA GLY A 802 -32.33 2.38 46.07
C GLY A 802 -33.47 1.34 46.08
N GLY A 803 -33.14 0.05 46.19
CA GLY A 803 -34.08 -1.09 46.10
C GLY A 803 -34.99 -1.32 47.31
N GLY A 804 -35.58 -0.27 47.89
CA GLY A 804 -36.38 -0.35 49.12
C GLY A 804 -37.90 -0.19 48.93
N GLY A 805 -38.62 -1.19 48.37
CA GLY A 805 -40.09 -1.11 48.32
C GLY A 805 -40.90 -2.20 47.61
N ASP A 806 -41.18 -3.29 48.34
CA ASP A 806 -42.47 -4.05 48.37
C ASP A 806 -42.91 -5.01 47.23
N ASN A 807 -43.49 -6.15 47.64
CA ASN A 807 -44.10 -7.28 46.91
C ASN A 807 -43.25 -8.06 45.86
N GLY A 808 -43.35 -9.39 45.73
CA GLY A 808 -44.06 -10.36 46.58
C GLY A 808 -44.26 -11.75 45.93
N ASP A 809 -43.84 -12.81 46.64
CA ASP A 809 -44.21 -14.24 46.50
C ASP A 809 -44.44 -14.85 45.10
N ASN A 810 -43.49 -15.66 44.61
CA ASN A 810 -43.74 -17.02 44.06
C ASN A 810 -42.44 -17.75 43.65
N GLY A 811 -42.44 -19.09 43.75
CA GLY A 811 -41.70 -19.96 42.82
C GLY A 811 -40.32 -20.47 43.26
N ASP A 812 -40.32 -21.59 43.99
CA ASP A 812 -39.16 -22.48 44.20
C ASP A 812 -38.57 -22.98 42.86
N ASN A 813 -37.29 -22.72 42.64
CA ASN A 813 -36.37 -23.45 41.74
C ASN A 813 -34.93 -23.08 42.13
N GLY A 814 -34.17 -24.02 42.69
CA GLY A 814 -32.75 -23.84 42.96
C GLY A 814 -31.88 -24.31 41.79
N ASP A 815 -31.29 -23.36 41.07
CA ASP A 815 -30.04 -23.47 40.29
C ASP A 815 -29.30 -22.13 40.50
N ASP A 816 -27.96 -22.11 40.48
CA ASP A 816 -27.18 -20.98 41.02
C ASP A 816 -27.38 -19.64 40.26
N ASP A 817 -27.97 -18.64 40.93
CA ASP A 817 -28.07 -17.25 40.45
C ASP A 817 -26.68 -16.56 40.47
N ASP A 818 -25.95 -16.69 39.35
CA ASP A 818 -24.68 -16.01 39.07
C ASP A 818 -24.83 -14.47 39.21
N ASP A 819 -24.12 -13.85 40.15
CA ASP A 819 -24.05 -12.40 40.38
C ASP A 819 -23.91 -11.61 39.05
N GLU A 820 -24.99 -10.95 38.58
CA GLU A 820 -24.95 -10.19 37.33
C GLU A 820 -24.27 -8.82 37.52
N GLU A 821 -22.94 -8.88 37.56
CA GLU A 821 -22.03 -7.74 37.64
C GLU A 821 -22.33 -6.70 36.54
N LEU A 822 -22.66 -5.46 36.94
CA LEU A 822 -22.87 -4.35 36.02
C LEU A 822 -21.58 -4.02 35.26
N ILE A 823 -21.66 -3.95 33.93
CA ILE A 823 -20.54 -3.66 33.02
C ILE A 823 -20.82 -2.44 32.11
N THR A 824 -21.77 -1.58 32.48
CA THR A 824 -22.29 -0.49 31.64
C THR A 824 -21.23 0.59 31.37
N HIS A 825 -20.41 0.93 32.36
CA HIS A 825 -19.32 1.89 32.24
C HIS A 825 -18.08 1.26 31.61
N ARG A 826 -17.72 0.02 31.97
CA ARG A 826 -16.60 -0.73 31.36
C ARG A 826 -16.82 -1.08 29.88
N ALA A 827 -18.05 -1.37 29.45
CA ALA A 827 -18.39 -1.50 28.03
C ALA A 827 -18.17 -0.19 27.26
N GLN A 828 -18.22 0.96 27.94
CA GLN A 828 -17.87 2.26 27.39
C GLN A 828 -16.39 2.65 27.58
N SER A 829 -15.50 1.71 27.93
CA SER A 829 -14.06 1.98 28.04
C SER A 829 -13.37 2.24 26.69
N MET A 830 -12.26 2.96 26.73
CA MET A 830 -11.38 3.20 25.59
C MET A 830 -10.81 1.88 25.05
N ILE A 831 -10.44 0.93 25.91
CA ILE A 831 -9.98 -0.40 25.45
C ILE A 831 -11.09 -1.17 24.74
N ALA A 832 -12.33 -1.15 25.22
CA ALA A 832 -13.48 -1.73 24.51
C ALA A 832 -13.70 -1.05 23.14
N MET A 833 -13.62 0.28 23.07
CA MET A 833 -13.69 1.03 21.81
C MET A 833 -12.61 0.62 20.81
N TYR A 834 -11.37 0.34 21.27
CA TYR A 834 -10.30 -0.12 20.39
C TYR A 834 -10.38 -1.63 20.07
N MET A 835 -11.00 -2.47 20.90
CA MET A 835 -11.31 -3.87 20.58
C MET A 835 -12.38 -3.96 19.48
N ASP A 836 -13.40 -3.11 19.54
CA ASP A 836 -14.51 -3.10 18.58
C ASP A 836 -14.22 -2.29 17.28
N GLN A 837 -12.98 -1.87 17.05
CA GLN A 837 -12.52 -1.28 15.77
C GLN A 837 -12.51 -2.33 14.64
N ARG A 838 -13.64 -2.47 13.95
CA ARG A 838 -13.84 -3.40 12.83
C ARG A 838 -13.35 -2.82 11.49
N ASP A 839 -12.16 -3.23 11.04
CA ASP A 839 -11.78 -3.13 9.62
C ASP A 839 -12.29 -4.37 8.84
N GLY A 840 -12.93 -4.14 7.69
CA GLY A 840 -13.85 -5.05 7.01
C GLY A 840 -13.27 -6.30 6.32
N ARG A 841 -12.14 -6.85 6.82
CA ARG A 841 -11.41 -7.99 6.20
C ARG A 841 -10.78 -9.01 7.17
N GLN A 842 -10.74 -8.78 8.47
CA GLN A 842 -10.20 -9.73 9.47
C GLN A 842 -11.06 -9.68 10.75
N PRO A 843 -11.17 -10.79 11.53
CA PRO A 843 -11.62 -10.67 12.92
C PRO A 843 -10.62 -9.80 13.69
N GLY A 844 -11.11 -8.77 14.40
CA GLY A 844 -10.28 -7.68 14.95
C GLY A 844 -9.11 -8.17 15.80
N LEU A 845 -9.39 -9.11 16.70
CA LEU A 845 -8.43 -9.73 17.62
C LEU A 845 -7.16 -10.28 16.92
N LYS A 846 -7.30 -10.84 15.72
CA LYS A 846 -6.16 -11.38 14.93
C LYS A 846 -5.29 -10.27 14.32
N ARG A 847 -5.81 -9.04 14.17
CA ARG A 847 -5.01 -7.84 13.83
C ARG A 847 -4.28 -7.31 15.07
N ILE A 848 -4.98 -7.27 16.21
CA ILE A 848 -4.44 -6.84 17.51
C ILE A 848 -3.20 -7.68 17.86
N THR A 849 -3.32 -9.01 17.88
CA THR A 849 -2.20 -9.89 18.21
C THR A 849 -1.03 -9.73 17.23
N LYS A 850 -1.27 -9.61 15.92
CA LYS A 850 -0.20 -9.32 14.94
C LYS A 850 0.51 -7.99 15.21
N ALA A 851 -0.18 -6.97 15.68
CA ALA A 851 0.44 -5.69 16.06
C ALA A 851 1.31 -5.83 17.31
N LEU A 852 0.83 -6.55 18.33
CA LEU A 852 1.62 -6.84 19.54
C LEU A 852 2.87 -7.67 19.25
N PHE A 853 2.85 -8.51 18.21
CA PHE A 853 3.99 -9.31 17.75
C PHE A 853 4.79 -8.69 16.60
N ALA A 854 4.60 -7.41 16.29
CA ALA A 854 5.33 -6.72 15.23
C ALA A 854 6.86 -6.73 15.48
N ASP A 855 7.62 -7.41 14.62
CA ASP A 855 9.01 -7.82 14.84
C ASP A 855 10.07 -6.95 14.13
N GLY A 856 9.63 -6.03 13.26
CA GLY A 856 10.48 -5.27 12.35
C GLY A 856 10.87 -6.02 11.06
N GLY A 857 10.42 -7.26 10.86
CA GLY A 857 10.65 -8.03 9.64
C GLY A 857 9.93 -7.43 8.42
N ASP A 858 10.29 -7.89 7.21
CA ASP A 858 9.70 -7.38 5.96
C ASP A 858 8.16 -7.54 5.94
N LEU A 859 7.63 -8.65 6.46
CA LEU A 859 6.20 -8.90 6.55
C LEU A 859 5.52 -7.92 7.53
N SER A 860 6.04 -7.77 8.75
CA SER A 860 5.49 -6.86 9.76
C SER A 860 5.56 -5.40 9.30
N THR A 861 6.66 -5.00 8.66
CA THR A 861 6.85 -3.64 8.11
C THR A 861 5.91 -3.38 6.92
N SER A 862 5.49 -4.42 6.18
CA SER A 862 4.46 -4.31 5.13
C SER A 862 3.02 -4.31 5.66
N ALA A 863 2.78 -4.92 6.82
CA ALA A 863 1.47 -4.96 7.48
C ALA A 863 1.20 -3.67 8.28
N PHE A 864 2.24 -3.09 8.88
CA PHE A 864 2.16 -1.87 9.69
C PHE A 864 3.16 -0.82 9.15
N PRO A 865 2.74 -0.03 8.14
CA PRO A 865 3.60 0.94 7.44
C PRO A 865 3.92 2.18 8.30
N GLU A 866 4.83 3.04 7.81
CA GLU A 866 5.21 4.28 8.52
C GLU A 866 3.98 5.17 8.76
N VAL A 867 3.73 5.55 10.03
CA VAL A 867 2.65 6.49 10.39
C VAL A 867 2.95 7.89 9.85
N PHE A 868 4.21 8.36 9.93
CA PHE A 868 4.61 9.63 9.34
C PHE A 868 5.59 9.44 8.15
N ASP A 869 5.40 10.20 7.07
CA ASP A 869 6.21 10.11 5.84
C ASP A 869 7.74 10.20 6.13
N LYS A 870 8.49 9.10 5.92
CA LYS A 870 9.97 8.99 6.07
C LYS A 870 10.46 9.19 7.50
N GLU A 871 9.63 8.88 8.47
CA GLU A 871 9.79 9.09 9.92
C GLU A 871 11.16 8.73 10.55
N PRO A 872 11.86 7.64 10.15
CA PRO A 872 13.14 7.25 10.73
C PRO A 872 14.31 8.18 10.38
N ARG A 873 14.12 9.14 9.45
CA ARG A 873 15.16 10.10 9.04
C ARG A 873 15.34 11.17 10.12
N GLY A 874 16.57 11.31 10.58
CA GLY A 874 17.00 12.36 11.53
C GLY A 874 16.95 13.78 10.94
N PRO A 875 17.40 14.80 11.70
CA PRO A 875 17.47 16.18 11.21
C PRO A 875 18.40 16.27 9.98
N ARG A 876 18.23 17.33 9.18
CA ARG A 876 19.13 17.60 8.06
C ARG A 876 20.53 18.00 8.55
N LYS A 877 21.45 18.13 7.59
CA LYS A 877 22.86 18.46 7.83
C LYS A 877 23.30 19.57 6.86
N THR A 878 23.26 20.83 7.32
CA THR A 878 23.68 22.03 6.57
C THR A 878 25.08 22.51 6.97
N SER A 879 25.91 22.87 5.99
CA SER A 879 27.34 23.04 6.22
C SER A 879 27.72 24.23 7.13
N LYS A 880 28.45 23.92 8.21
CA LYS A 880 29.22 24.83 9.09
C LYS A 880 29.56 26.15 8.39
N LYS A 881 28.96 27.25 8.85
CA LYS A 881 29.38 28.61 8.48
C LYS A 881 30.84 28.83 8.88
N ARG A 882 31.58 29.55 8.03
CA ARG A 882 33.02 29.83 8.14
C ARG A 882 33.29 30.81 9.30
N LYS A 883 34.50 30.81 9.89
CA LYS A 883 34.94 31.88 10.81
C LYS A 883 34.81 33.24 10.11
N ARG A 884 34.28 34.25 10.80
CA ARG A 884 34.17 35.63 10.31
C ARG A 884 35.57 36.25 10.27
N GLU A 885 35.99 36.73 9.10
CA GLU A 885 37.26 37.46 8.95
C GLU A 885 37.13 38.91 9.44
N LYS A 886 38.27 39.58 9.61
CA LYS A 886 38.37 40.94 10.15
C LYS A 886 37.83 41.95 9.12
N LEU A 887 37.14 42.99 9.59
CA LEU A 887 36.60 44.03 8.72
C LEU A 887 37.73 44.80 8.02
N ASP A 888 37.68 44.88 6.69
CA ASP A 888 38.62 45.66 5.88
C ASP A 888 37.90 46.89 5.32
N VAL A 889 38.34 48.07 5.79
CA VAL A 889 37.74 49.37 5.49
C VAL A 889 38.35 50.00 4.23
N GLN A 890 39.41 49.42 3.66
CA GLN A 890 40.07 49.96 2.47
C GLN A 890 39.51 49.41 1.13
N ASN A 891 38.50 48.54 1.18
CA ASN A 891 37.95 47.83 0.02
C ASN A 891 36.39 47.85 -0.05
N ASP A 892 35.75 48.88 0.51
CA ASP A 892 34.30 49.20 0.41
C ASP A 892 33.32 48.01 0.58
N LYS A 893 33.63 47.11 1.53
CA LYS A 893 32.74 46.00 1.90
C LYS A 893 31.94 46.30 3.15
N PHE A 894 30.89 47.08 2.96
CA PHE A 894 29.78 47.18 3.91
C PHE A 894 29.06 45.82 3.99
N ALA A 895 28.50 45.51 5.15
CA ALA A 895 27.83 44.25 5.42
C ALA A 895 26.41 44.51 5.90
N ASP A 896 25.43 44.11 5.10
CA ASP A 896 24.02 44.26 5.43
C ASP A 896 23.66 43.42 6.67
N TYR A 897 22.73 43.96 7.44
CA TYR A 897 22.09 43.34 8.60
C TYR A 897 20.59 43.21 8.31
N LEU A 898 19.93 42.26 8.98
CA LEU A 898 18.52 41.89 8.81
C LEU A 898 18.29 41.06 7.51
N ASP A 899 17.49 39.99 7.47
CA ASP A 899 16.63 39.38 8.51
C ASP A 899 16.94 37.88 8.75
N ASP A 900 16.47 37.36 9.90
CA ASP A 900 16.67 35.98 10.35
C ASP A 900 15.35 35.17 10.33
N ASN A 901 15.26 34.17 9.44
CA ASN A 901 14.41 32.97 9.53
C ASN A 901 14.75 32.04 8.32
N SER A 902 14.98 30.72 8.44
CA SER A 902 14.94 29.82 9.59
C SER A 902 15.89 28.59 9.41
N ILE A 903 16.29 27.99 10.55
CA ILE A 903 16.42 26.53 10.86
C ILE A 903 16.78 25.53 9.70
N SER A 904 17.85 24.72 9.76
CA SER A 904 19.04 24.71 10.65
C SER A 904 20.26 23.90 10.14
N SER A 905 21.37 24.06 10.88
CA SER A 905 22.44 23.11 11.31
C SER A 905 22.97 21.90 10.48
N GLY A 906 24.30 21.69 10.56
CA GLY A 906 24.98 20.39 10.50
C GLY A 906 26.00 20.08 9.38
N VAL A 907 27.27 20.53 9.45
CA VAL A 907 28.38 19.72 8.87
C VAL A 907 28.98 18.87 9.98
N SER A 908 29.23 17.60 9.66
CA SER A 908 30.14 16.77 10.44
C SER A 908 31.58 17.05 10.01
N GLU A 909 32.38 17.53 10.96
CA GLU A 909 33.83 17.32 10.97
C GLU A 909 34.15 15.84 11.33
N PRO A 910 35.38 15.33 11.14
CA PRO A 910 35.56 14.44 10.01
C PRO A 910 36.13 13.06 10.42
N PRO A 911 37.15 12.44 9.77
CA PRO A 911 36.96 11.09 9.26
C PRO A 911 37.66 10.02 10.10
N THR A 912 36.98 8.88 10.32
CA THR A 912 37.62 7.63 10.78
C THR A 912 36.70 6.43 10.44
N PRO A 913 37.27 5.24 10.20
CA PRO A 913 37.95 4.98 8.94
C PRO A 913 37.18 3.96 8.06
N GLN A 914 37.81 3.54 6.96
CA GLN A 914 37.22 2.60 5.99
C GLN A 914 36.76 1.29 6.64
N LYS A 915 35.64 0.72 6.17
CA LYS A 915 35.27 -0.68 6.41
C LYS A 915 35.28 -1.50 5.11
N PRO A 916 35.59 -2.81 5.15
CA PRO A 916 35.99 -3.55 3.96
C PRO A 916 34.84 -3.95 3.02
N ARG A 917 35.20 -4.52 1.87
CA ARG A 917 34.27 -5.17 0.93
C ARG A 917 33.46 -6.27 1.62
N GLY A 918 32.28 -6.56 1.06
CA GLY A 918 31.25 -7.41 1.68
C GLY A 918 31.70 -8.85 1.96
N VAL A 919 32.08 -9.08 3.22
CA VAL A 919 31.69 -10.31 3.91
C VAL A 919 30.18 -10.21 4.20
N ARG A 920 29.44 -11.32 4.18
CA ARG A 920 28.12 -11.34 4.86
C ARG A 920 28.36 -10.84 6.30
N ARG A 921 27.56 -9.90 6.79
CA ARG A 921 27.46 -9.79 8.25
C ARG A 921 26.61 -10.95 8.72
N ASP A 922 27.29 -12.04 9.02
CA ASP A 922 26.85 -12.96 10.05
C ASP A 922 26.78 -12.11 11.33
N VAL A 923 25.61 -11.55 11.61
CA VAL A 923 25.32 -10.96 12.91
C VAL A 923 25.24 -12.14 13.88
N PRO A 924 26.07 -12.22 14.92
CA PRO A 924 25.95 -13.29 15.91
C PRO A 924 24.53 -13.27 16.47
N PHE A 925 23.88 -14.43 16.49
CA PHE A 925 22.44 -14.58 16.76
C PHE A 925 22.08 -14.37 18.25
N ALA A 926 22.95 -13.67 18.99
CA ALA A 926 23.00 -13.56 20.45
C ALA A 926 22.82 -12.12 20.97
N CYS A 927 22.54 -11.14 20.09
CA CYS A 927 22.21 -9.77 20.49
C CYS A 927 20.92 -9.29 19.82
N THR A 928 19.81 -9.35 20.55
CA THR A 928 18.59 -8.58 20.24
C THR A 928 18.92 -7.08 20.22
N SER A 929 18.23 -6.31 19.36
CA SER A 929 18.26 -4.84 19.46
C SER A 929 17.82 -4.42 20.87
N PRO A 930 18.53 -3.52 21.59
CA PRO A 930 18.12 -3.13 22.95
C PRO A 930 16.68 -2.61 23.02
N GLY A 931 16.25 -1.85 22.00
CA GLY A 931 14.87 -1.37 21.88
C GLY A 931 13.83 -2.49 21.75
N LEU A 932 14.20 -3.63 21.16
CA LEU A 932 13.33 -4.80 21.06
C LEU A 932 13.08 -5.41 22.43
N ALA A 933 14.11 -5.59 23.26
CA ALA A 933 13.97 -6.06 24.63
C ALA A 933 13.16 -5.07 25.49
N GLU A 934 13.44 -3.76 25.37
CA GLU A 934 12.64 -2.70 26.01
C GLU A 934 11.16 -2.68 25.57
N SER A 935 10.79 -3.35 24.47
CA SER A 935 9.41 -3.40 24.00
C SER A 935 8.58 -4.54 24.58
N VAL A 936 9.20 -5.61 25.12
CA VAL A 936 8.47 -6.80 25.60
C VAL A 936 7.55 -6.49 26.78
N PRO A 937 7.95 -5.72 27.82
CA PRO A 937 7.04 -5.36 28.92
C PRO A 937 5.81 -4.56 28.48
N LEU A 938 5.95 -3.70 27.47
CA LEU A 938 4.82 -2.93 26.92
C LEU A 938 3.86 -3.83 26.13
N ARG A 939 4.39 -4.78 25.33
CA ARG A 939 3.56 -5.78 24.62
C ARG A 939 2.78 -6.64 25.61
N LEU A 940 3.41 -7.04 26.72
CA LEU A 940 2.77 -7.80 27.79
C LEU A 940 1.72 -6.98 28.56
N ARG A 941 1.97 -5.70 28.91
CA ARG A 941 0.93 -4.81 29.49
C ARG A 941 -0.29 -4.67 28.58
N PHE A 942 -0.09 -4.42 27.27
CA PHE A 942 -1.21 -4.39 26.32
C PHE A 942 -1.99 -5.71 26.30
N PHE A 943 -1.29 -6.85 26.29
CA PHE A 943 -1.92 -8.16 26.28
C PHE A 943 -2.67 -8.47 27.59
N ALA A 944 -2.11 -8.11 28.74
CA ALA A 944 -2.77 -8.20 30.05
C ALA A 944 -4.05 -7.37 30.09
N ARG A 945 -4.00 -6.11 29.66
CA ARG A 945 -5.15 -5.20 29.65
C ARG A 945 -6.26 -5.67 28.71
N LEU A 946 -5.91 -6.23 27.55
CA LEU A 946 -6.82 -6.88 26.59
C LEU A 946 -7.45 -8.16 27.15
N SER A 947 -6.65 -9.02 27.78
CA SER A 947 -7.10 -10.25 28.43
C SER A 947 -8.12 -9.95 29.54
N ALA A 948 -7.78 -9.03 30.45
CA ALA A 948 -8.67 -8.59 31.51
C ALA A 948 -9.97 -7.97 30.95
N ALA A 949 -9.89 -7.16 29.89
CA ALA A 949 -11.08 -6.59 29.25
C ALA A 949 -11.96 -7.63 28.56
N ALA A 950 -11.38 -8.60 27.83
CA ALA A 950 -12.13 -9.68 27.19
C ALA A 950 -12.81 -10.62 28.21
N CYS A 951 -12.15 -10.88 29.34
CA CYS A 951 -12.71 -11.64 30.46
C CYS A 951 -13.90 -10.89 31.11
N ALA A 952 -13.68 -9.65 31.57
CA ALA A 952 -14.69 -8.86 32.27
C ALA A 952 -15.90 -8.46 31.39
N LEU A 953 -15.71 -8.26 30.08
CA LEU A 953 -16.83 -8.06 29.13
C LEU A 953 -17.54 -9.37 28.76
N ARG A 954 -17.36 -10.44 29.55
CA ARG A 954 -17.92 -11.79 29.41
C ARG A 954 -17.65 -12.46 28.03
N ARG A 955 -16.66 -12.00 27.27
CA ARG A 955 -16.32 -12.48 25.91
C ARG A 955 -15.40 -13.71 25.93
N ARG A 956 -15.80 -14.80 26.61
CA ARG A 956 -15.00 -16.05 26.74
C ARG A 956 -14.52 -16.60 25.38
N ASP A 957 -15.35 -16.46 24.34
CA ASP A 957 -15.10 -16.85 22.95
C ASP A 957 -14.04 -16.00 22.22
N GLU A 958 -13.78 -14.78 22.69
CA GLU A 958 -12.68 -13.92 22.22
C GLU A 958 -11.42 -14.19 23.06
N LEU A 959 -11.55 -14.37 24.38
CA LEU A 959 -10.43 -14.64 25.29
C LEU A 959 -9.64 -15.92 24.93
N SER A 960 -10.33 -17.02 24.62
CA SER A 960 -9.67 -18.27 24.18
C SER A 960 -8.89 -18.09 22.88
N ARG A 961 -9.50 -17.44 21.87
CA ARG A 961 -8.87 -17.11 20.59
C ARG A 961 -7.71 -16.12 20.74
N LEU A 962 -7.75 -15.24 21.73
CA LEU A 962 -6.67 -14.30 22.06
C LEU A 962 -5.43 -15.05 22.54
N TYR A 963 -5.58 -16.05 23.41
CA TYR A 963 -4.48 -16.92 23.85
C TYR A 963 -3.97 -17.84 22.73
N GLU A 964 -4.85 -18.43 21.91
CA GLU A 964 -4.46 -19.25 20.75
C GLU A 964 -3.61 -18.44 19.76
N ASP A 965 -4.09 -17.27 19.31
CA ASP A 965 -3.33 -16.41 18.39
C ASP A 965 -2.03 -15.90 19.01
N PHE A 966 -1.97 -15.68 20.33
CA PHE A 966 -0.75 -15.28 21.04
C PHE A 966 0.29 -16.40 21.06
N ALA A 967 -0.10 -17.63 21.42
CA ALA A 967 0.80 -18.79 21.42
C ALA A 967 1.31 -19.12 20.01
N VAL A 968 0.45 -19.04 19.00
CA VAL A 968 0.81 -19.21 17.59
C VAL A 968 1.80 -18.13 17.14
N ALA A 969 1.53 -16.85 17.43
CA ALA A 969 2.42 -15.75 17.07
C ALA A 969 3.78 -15.85 17.80
N LEU A 970 3.77 -16.11 19.10
CA LEU A 970 4.97 -16.33 19.93
C LEU A 970 5.84 -17.44 19.35
N LYS A 971 5.28 -18.61 19.02
CA LYS A 971 6.04 -19.70 18.37
C LYS A 971 6.75 -19.26 17.08
N THR A 972 6.12 -18.39 16.27
CA THR A 972 6.71 -17.90 15.01
C THR A 972 7.84 -16.88 15.17
N LEU A 973 8.05 -16.31 16.36
CA LEU A 973 9.16 -15.40 16.62
C LEU A 973 10.53 -16.10 16.52
N PRO A 974 11.61 -15.37 16.17
CA PRO A 974 12.98 -15.85 16.34
C PRO A 974 13.29 -16.16 17.82
N LEU A 975 14.02 -17.24 18.08
CA LEU A 975 14.38 -17.70 19.44
C LEU A 975 14.84 -16.60 20.43
N PRO A 976 15.69 -15.62 20.08
CA PRO A 976 16.09 -14.57 21.02
C PRO A 976 14.97 -13.61 21.44
N MET A 977 13.89 -13.51 20.67
CA MET A 977 12.69 -12.77 21.09
C MET A 977 11.74 -13.69 21.87
N PHE A 978 11.58 -14.95 21.43
CA PHE A 978 10.81 -15.97 22.16
C PHE A 978 11.28 -16.12 23.62
N SER A 979 12.60 -16.20 23.84
CA SER A 979 13.17 -16.29 25.19
C SER A 979 12.89 -15.07 26.07
N LEU A 980 12.77 -13.87 25.49
CA LEU A 980 12.42 -12.67 26.25
C LEU A 980 10.95 -12.64 26.66
N PHE A 981 10.04 -13.23 25.89
CA PHE A 981 8.63 -13.37 26.27
C PHE A 981 8.41 -14.45 27.33
N VAL A 982 9.14 -15.57 27.24
CA VAL A 982 8.96 -16.74 28.13
C VAL A 982 9.75 -16.61 29.44
N SER A 983 10.95 -16.02 29.42
CA SER A 983 11.85 -15.94 30.60
C SER A 983 11.82 -14.59 31.33
N GLN A 984 10.78 -13.78 31.15
CA GLN A 984 10.64 -12.48 31.83
C GLN A 984 10.07 -12.68 33.26
N ARG A 985 10.90 -12.42 34.28
CA ARG A 985 10.53 -12.55 35.71
C ARG A 985 9.39 -11.63 36.16
N GLU A 986 9.37 -10.39 35.67
CA GLU A 986 8.29 -9.43 35.98
C GLU A 986 7.25 -9.46 34.85
N ASN A 987 6.33 -10.42 34.88
CA ASN A 987 5.33 -10.62 33.83
C ASN A 987 3.93 -10.19 34.32
N PRO A 988 3.25 -9.23 33.64
CA PRO A 988 1.98 -8.66 34.12
C PRO A 988 0.73 -9.48 33.78
N LEU A 989 0.86 -10.76 33.41
CA LEU A 989 -0.28 -11.61 33.06
C LEU A 989 -0.77 -12.41 34.29
N PRO A 990 -2.07 -12.77 34.36
CA PRO A 990 -2.56 -13.64 35.43
C PRO A 990 -2.04 -15.09 35.26
N ALA A 991 -1.94 -15.83 36.36
CA ALA A 991 -1.43 -17.21 36.38
C ALA A 991 -2.20 -18.15 35.42
N GLU A 992 -3.52 -17.97 35.31
CA GLU A 992 -4.38 -18.69 34.35
C GLU A 992 -3.93 -18.51 32.89
N ALA A 993 -3.54 -17.29 32.51
CA ALA A 993 -3.02 -17.01 31.16
C ALA A 993 -1.65 -17.67 30.95
N HIS A 994 -0.80 -17.68 31.98
CA HIS A 994 0.50 -18.36 31.95
C HIS A 994 0.36 -19.87 31.72
N VAL A 995 -0.52 -20.54 32.48
CA VAL A 995 -0.86 -21.96 32.29
C VAL A 995 -1.43 -22.21 30.89
N THR A 996 -2.40 -21.41 30.45
CA THR A 996 -3.05 -21.57 29.14
C THR A 996 -2.05 -21.42 27.98
N ILE A 997 -1.21 -20.39 28.01
CA ILE A 997 -0.18 -20.15 26.98
C ILE A 997 0.88 -21.26 26.99
N ALA A 998 1.28 -21.77 28.17
CA ALA A 998 2.19 -22.90 28.26
C ALA A 998 1.61 -24.18 27.62
N LYS A 999 0.33 -24.51 27.91
CA LYS A 999 -0.36 -25.67 27.32
C LYS A 999 -0.48 -25.55 25.79
N GLU A 1000 -0.83 -24.37 25.26
CA GLU A 1000 -0.86 -24.16 23.80
C GLU A 1000 0.54 -24.21 23.16
N LEU A 1001 1.57 -23.67 23.81
CA LEU A 1001 2.95 -23.81 23.33
C LEU A 1001 3.41 -25.28 23.32
N PHE A 1002 3.05 -26.08 24.33
CA PHE A 1002 3.28 -27.53 24.32
C PHE A 1002 2.55 -28.21 23.15
N HIS A 1003 1.25 -27.95 22.98
CA HIS A 1003 0.45 -28.51 21.88
C HIS A 1003 1.05 -28.16 20.50
N LEU A 1004 1.52 -26.92 20.32
CA LEU A 1004 2.16 -26.48 19.08
C LEU A 1004 3.59 -27.02 18.88
N LEU A 1005 4.38 -27.25 19.95
CA LEU A 1005 5.79 -27.67 19.86
C LEU A 1005 6.00 -29.19 19.96
N LEU A 1006 5.09 -29.95 20.56
CA LEU A 1006 5.23 -31.39 20.76
C LEU A 1006 4.74 -32.22 19.56
N PRO A 1007 5.21 -33.47 19.39
CA PRO A 1007 4.70 -34.39 18.38
C PRO A 1007 3.31 -34.91 18.77
N SER A 1008 2.47 -35.23 17.79
CA SER A 1008 1.15 -35.89 17.96
C SER A 1008 1.21 -37.33 18.49
N LYS A 1009 2.34 -37.74 19.06
CA LYS A 1009 2.57 -39.02 19.75
C LYS A 1009 2.91 -38.85 21.24
N HIS A 1010 2.95 -37.62 21.76
CA HIS A 1010 3.12 -37.40 23.19
C HIS A 1010 1.92 -37.96 23.99
N LYS A 1011 2.11 -38.20 25.28
CA LYS A 1011 1.01 -38.68 26.14
C LYS A 1011 0.00 -37.55 26.30
N ASP A 1012 -1.27 -37.92 26.20
CA ASP A 1012 -2.40 -37.02 26.27
C ASP A 1012 -2.66 -36.60 27.74
N PRO A 1013 -2.67 -35.29 28.10
CA PRO A 1013 -2.87 -34.82 29.48
C PRO A 1013 -4.15 -35.35 30.14
N SER A 1014 -5.25 -35.40 29.37
CA SER A 1014 -6.53 -36.01 29.76
C SER A 1014 -6.44 -37.48 30.19
N LYS A 1015 -5.34 -38.18 29.87
CA LYS A 1015 -5.06 -39.58 30.23
C LYS A 1015 -4.05 -39.72 31.38
N VAL A 1016 -3.80 -38.63 32.10
CA VAL A 1016 -2.99 -38.56 33.32
C VAL A 1016 -3.81 -37.95 34.45
N ASP A 1017 -4.45 -36.82 34.17
CA ASP A 1017 -5.14 -35.99 35.15
C ASP A 1017 -6.32 -35.31 34.45
N ALA A 1018 -7.41 -36.07 34.27
CA ALA A 1018 -8.56 -35.64 33.47
C ALA A 1018 -9.34 -34.47 34.10
N GLU A 1019 -9.28 -34.35 35.43
CA GLU A 1019 -10.01 -33.34 36.20
C GLU A 1019 -9.35 -31.97 36.06
N ASN A 1020 -8.04 -31.87 36.30
CA ASN A 1020 -7.31 -30.62 36.08
C ASN A 1020 -7.20 -30.26 34.59
N ASP A 1021 -7.14 -31.24 33.68
CA ASP A 1021 -7.08 -30.95 32.24
C ASP A 1021 -8.40 -30.32 31.73
N ALA A 1022 -9.55 -30.80 32.23
CA ALA A 1022 -10.86 -30.22 31.94
C ALA A 1022 -11.04 -28.80 32.53
N LEU A 1023 -10.41 -28.52 33.67
CA LEU A 1023 -10.32 -27.18 34.26
C LEU A 1023 -9.25 -26.28 33.60
N GLY A 1024 -8.53 -26.78 32.59
CA GLY A 1024 -7.47 -26.04 31.90
C GLY A 1024 -6.12 -25.98 32.63
N GLY A 1025 -6.03 -26.55 33.84
CA GLY A 1025 -4.85 -26.54 34.70
C GLY A 1025 -3.63 -27.29 34.18
N LEU A 1026 -2.50 -27.09 34.86
CA LEU A 1026 -1.23 -27.78 34.67
C LEU A 1026 -0.80 -28.37 36.02
N THR A 1027 -0.44 -29.65 36.05
CA THR A 1027 -0.01 -30.35 37.27
C THR A 1027 1.31 -31.10 37.05
N MET A 1028 2.04 -31.38 38.13
CA MET A 1028 3.33 -32.09 38.08
C MET A 1028 3.25 -33.44 37.31
N PRO A 1029 2.21 -34.30 37.48
CA PRO A 1029 2.07 -35.53 36.69
C PRO A 1029 1.92 -35.29 35.17
N MET A 1030 1.25 -34.20 34.75
CA MET A 1030 1.19 -33.82 33.33
C MET A 1030 2.58 -33.42 32.82
N LEU A 1031 3.32 -32.62 33.60
CA LEU A 1031 4.66 -32.20 33.24
C LEU A 1031 5.61 -33.40 33.11
N GLU A 1032 5.59 -34.33 34.08
CA GLU A 1032 6.40 -35.55 34.08
C GLU A 1032 6.08 -36.48 32.89
N HIS A 1033 4.80 -36.80 32.67
CA HIS A 1033 4.42 -37.89 31.77
C HIS A 1033 4.05 -37.45 30.35
N CYS A 1034 3.62 -36.20 30.15
CA CYS A 1034 3.12 -35.70 28.86
C CYS A 1034 4.09 -34.75 28.18
N TYR A 1035 4.76 -33.87 28.94
CA TYR A 1035 5.51 -32.75 28.37
C TYR A 1035 7.05 -32.91 28.43
N ILE A 1036 7.63 -33.17 29.62
CA ILE A 1036 9.08 -33.05 29.83
C ILE A 1036 9.92 -34.08 29.06
N LEU A 1037 9.39 -35.31 28.91
CA LEU A 1037 10.07 -36.44 28.25
C LEU A 1037 10.33 -36.25 26.75
N TRP A 1038 9.60 -35.35 26.08
CA TRP A 1038 9.53 -35.35 24.63
C TRP A 1038 10.44 -34.29 23.97
N PRO A 1039 11.04 -34.59 22.81
CA PRO A 1039 11.65 -33.59 21.93
C PRO A 1039 10.60 -32.93 21.03
N ALA A 1040 10.89 -31.72 20.55
CA ALA A 1040 9.96 -30.95 19.72
C ALA A 1040 9.59 -31.69 18.42
N ASN A 1041 8.43 -31.41 17.82
CA ASN A 1041 7.92 -32.14 16.66
C ASN A 1041 8.85 -32.09 15.43
N THR A 1042 9.49 -30.95 15.15
CA THR A 1042 10.47 -30.80 14.07
C THR A 1042 11.84 -31.45 14.40
N VAL A 1043 12.79 -31.33 13.48
CA VAL A 1043 14.21 -31.71 13.67
C VAL A 1043 15.09 -30.45 13.87
N GLY A 1044 14.47 -29.28 14.00
CA GLY A 1044 15.18 -28.01 14.16
C GLY A 1044 15.83 -27.86 15.53
N LEU A 1045 17.05 -27.32 15.57
CA LEU A 1045 17.69 -26.90 16.82
C LEU A 1045 16.86 -25.83 17.54
N GLU A 1046 16.32 -24.87 16.77
CA GLU A 1046 15.54 -23.75 17.31
C GLU A 1046 14.28 -24.20 18.05
N ASP A 1047 13.47 -25.09 17.45
CA ASP A 1047 12.23 -25.56 18.09
C ASP A 1047 12.48 -26.41 19.34
N ASN A 1048 13.60 -27.16 19.39
CA ASN A 1048 13.99 -27.92 20.58
C ASN A 1048 14.51 -26.97 21.69
N ALA A 1049 15.19 -25.88 21.34
CA ALA A 1049 15.56 -24.83 22.28
C ALA A 1049 14.32 -24.08 22.82
N LYS A 1050 13.37 -23.74 21.95
CA LYS A 1050 12.07 -23.15 22.34
C LYS A 1050 11.32 -24.07 23.31
N LEU A 1051 11.21 -25.37 23.00
CA LEU A 1051 10.56 -26.34 23.89
C LEU A 1051 11.27 -26.46 25.25
N SER A 1052 12.61 -26.43 25.29
CA SER A 1052 13.35 -26.47 26.55
C SER A 1052 13.02 -25.28 27.45
N LEU A 1053 12.90 -24.07 26.87
CA LEU A 1053 12.48 -22.88 27.61
C LEU A 1053 11.03 -22.96 28.11
N VAL A 1054 10.12 -23.59 27.36
CA VAL A 1054 8.71 -23.80 27.82
C VAL A 1054 8.64 -24.85 28.94
N VAL A 1055 9.47 -25.90 28.89
CA VAL A 1055 9.62 -26.86 30.01
C VAL A 1055 10.15 -26.16 31.26
N GLU A 1056 11.23 -25.40 31.13
CA GLU A 1056 11.84 -24.63 32.22
C GLU A 1056 10.85 -23.62 32.84
N TYR A 1057 10.07 -22.94 32.00
CA TYR A 1057 9.01 -22.03 32.42
C TYR A 1057 7.83 -22.74 33.10
N ALA A 1058 7.42 -23.91 32.60
CA ALA A 1058 6.39 -24.72 33.25
C ALA A 1058 6.83 -25.26 34.63
N MET A 1059 8.12 -25.56 34.82
CA MET A 1059 8.68 -25.86 36.14
C MET A 1059 8.63 -24.65 37.06
N GLN A 1060 9.01 -23.46 36.57
CA GLN A 1060 8.95 -22.21 37.35
C GLN A 1060 7.51 -21.88 37.79
N LEU A 1061 6.52 -22.02 36.90
CA LEU A 1061 5.11 -21.80 37.25
C LEU A 1061 4.58 -22.75 38.33
N LEU A 1062 4.98 -24.03 38.32
CA LEU A 1062 4.59 -24.97 39.36
C LEU A 1062 5.33 -24.70 40.68
N TRP A 1063 6.61 -24.32 40.63
CA TRP A 1063 7.40 -23.95 41.81
C TRP A 1063 6.87 -22.67 42.48
N ASP A 1064 6.57 -21.63 41.71
CA ASP A 1064 6.02 -20.35 42.21
C ASP A 1064 4.59 -20.50 42.80
N CYS A 1065 3.96 -21.67 42.64
CA CYS A 1065 2.65 -22.03 43.20
C CYS A 1065 2.73 -23.12 44.28
N ASP A 1066 3.91 -23.46 44.81
CA ASP A 1066 4.16 -24.56 45.77
C ASP A 1066 3.63 -25.93 45.28
N MET A 1067 3.61 -26.16 43.97
CA MET A 1067 3.02 -27.31 43.27
C MET A 1067 4.06 -28.17 42.52
N LEU A 1068 5.34 -28.06 42.89
CA LEU A 1068 6.46 -28.84 42.33
C LEU A 1068 7.28 -29.49 43.44
N GLU A 1069 7.17 -30.81 43.58
CA GLU A 1069 7.93 -31.62 44.55
C GLU A 1069 9.12 -32.33 43.89
N TYR A 1070 10.10 -32.77 44.69
CA TYR A 1070 11.18 -33.63 44.19
C TYR A 1070 10.74 -35.10 44.13
N SER A 1071 10.97 -35.75 42.99
CA SER A 1071 10.88 -37.21 42.89
C SER A 1071 11.96 -37.77 41.96
N ASP A 1072 12.44 -38.98 42.27
CA ASP A 1072 13.42 -39.68 41.42
C ASP A 1072 12.89 -39.94 40.00
N SER A 1073 11.57 -40.16 39.85
CA SER A 1073 10.94 -40.38 38.54
C SER A 1073 10.87 -39.10 37.71
N PHE A 1074 10.59 -37.96 38.35
CA PHE A 1074 10.59 -36.65 37.69
C PHE A 1074 12.00 -36.25 37.25
N ALA A 1075 13.01 -36.49 38.10
CA ALA A 1075 14.41 -36.27 37.75
C ALA A 1075 14.86 -37.15 36.57
N GLU A 1076 14.55 -38.46 36.60
CA GLU A 1076 14.86 -39.38 35.49
C GLU A 1076 14.12 -38.99 34.19
N ALA A 1077 12.88 -38.52 34.29
CA ALA A 1077 12.10 -38.01 33.16
C ALA A 1077 12.68 -36.71 32.57
N ALA A 1078 13.21 -35.82 33.42
CA ALA A 1078 13.84 -34.58 33.01
C ALA A 1078 15.12 -34.82 32.20
N ASP A 1079 16.04 -35.65 32.71
CA ASP A 1079 17.29 -35.97 31.99
C ASP A 1079 17.02 -36.74 30.68
N LYS A 1080 16.11 -37.73 30.68
CA LYS A 1080 15.65 -38.38 29.44
C LYS A 1080 15.11 -37.38 28.42
N GLY A 1081 14.36 -36.37 28.88
CA GLY A 1081 13.88 -35.27 28.05
C GLY A 1081 15.00 -34.39 27.47
N ILE A 1082 15.99 -34.05 28.29
CA ILE A 1082 17.19 -33.29 27.87
C ILE A 1082 17.97 -34.07 26.81
N GLU A 1083 18.25 -35.36 27.06
CA GLU A 1083 18.95 -36.23 26.09
C GLU A 1083 18.16 -36.39 24.79
N ALA A 1084 16.83 -36.52 24.84
CA ALA A 1084 15.98 -36.62 23.67
C ALA A 1084 16.02 -35.34 22.81
N ARG A 1085 15.89 -34.16 23.45
CA ARG A 1085 16.03 -32.84 22.79
C ARG A 1085 17.41 -32.66 22.17
N ALA A 1086 18.47 -33.02 22.90
CA ALA A 1086 19.84 -32.96 22.41
C ALA A 1086 20.09 -33.90 21.22
N THR A 1087 19.67 -35.17 21.31
CA THR A 1087 19.95 -36.22 20.34
C THR A 1087 19.16 -36.06 19.03
N LYS A 1088 17.88 -35.66 19.09
CA LYS A 1088 17.08 -35.45 17.87
C LYS A 1088 17.70 -34.42 16.92
N SER A 1089 18.40 -33.42 17.48
CA SER A 1089 19.05 -32.33 16.72
C SER A 1089 20.25 -32.73 15.86
N THR A 1090 20.88 -33.89 16.09
CA THR A 1090 22.13 -34.30 15.40
C THR A 1090 21.90 -35.33 14.29
N SER A 1091 20.78 -36.07 14.34
CA SER A 1091 20.55 -37.36 13.67
C SER A 1091 20.67 -37.39 12.13
N ARG A 1092 20.67 -36.26 11.41
CA ARG A 1092 20.50 -36.25 9.93
C ARG A 1092 21.44 -35.38 9.10
N ARG A 1093 22.58 -34.93 9.64
CA ARG A 1093 23.51 -34.01 8.96
C ARG A 1093 24.50 -34.70 7.99
N THR A 1094 24.01 -35.59 7.12
CA THR A 1094 24.82 -36.31 6.11
C THR A 1094 25.17 -35.42 4.90
N GLY A 1095 26.01 -34.41 5.13
CA GLY A 1095 26.53 -33.53 4.07
C GLY A 1095 27.35 -32.37 4.62
N LYS A 1096 28.38 -31.93 3.88
CA LYS A 1096 29.23 -30.78 4.23
C LYS A 1096 28.53 -29.43 4.03
N ALA A 1097 27.43 -29.21 4.77
CA ALA A 1097 26.87 -27.89 4.99
C ALA A 1097 27.57 -27.22 6.18
N ARG A 1098 28.09 -26.00 5.97
CA ARG A 1098 28.68 -25.18 7.04
C ARG A 1098 27.57 -24.84 8.04
N ALA A 1099 27.82 -24.94 9.35
CA ALA A 1099 26.85 -24.51 10.36
C ALA A 1099 26.61 -22.99 10.22
N GLU A 1100 25.34 -22.58 10.26
CA GLU A 1100 24.97 -21.17 10.21
C GLU A 1100 24.90 -20.58 11.63
N ALA A 1101 25.05 -19.26 11.77
CA ALA A 1101 25.21 -18.63 13.09
C ALA A 1101 24.00 -18.83 14.05
N GLY A 1102 22.81 -19.14 13.52
CA GLY A 1102 21.63 -19.49 14.31
C GLY A 1102 21.70 -20.87 14.96
N ASP A 1103 22.35 -21.87 14.31
CA ASP A 1103 22.52 -23.22 14.89
C ASP A 1103 23.31 -23.16 16.22
N VAL A 1104 24.27 -22.23 16.31
CA VAL A 1104 25.15 -22.07 17.48
C VAL A 1104 24.35 -21.49 18.64
N ALA A 1105 23.70 -20.34 18.47
CA ALA A 1105 22.91 -19.73 19.54
C ALA A 1105 21.74 -20.64 19.99
N ALA A 1106 21.12 -21.39 19.07
CA ALA A 1106 20.09 -22.37 19.44
C ALA A 1106 20.67 -23.54 20.25
N ARG A 1107 21.90 -24.00 19.97
CA ARG A 1107 22.61 -24.98 20.80
C ARG A 1107 22.95 -24.39 22.17
N ASP A 1108 23.45 -23.16 22.22
CA ASP A 1108 23.83 -22.49 23.47
C ASP A 1108 22.62 -22.29 24.39
N VAL A 1109 21.48 -21.83 23.86
CA VAL A 1109 20.23 -21.69 24.62
C VAL A 1109 19.70 -23.04 25.11
N LEU A 1110 19.73 -24.08 24.26
CA LEU A 1110 19.31 -25.43 24.64
C LEU A 1110 20.18 -26.00 25.76
N ASN A 1111 21.51 -25.87 25.66
CA ASN A 1111 22.44 -26.31 26.71
C ASN A 1111 22.21 -25.51 28.01
N ASN A 1112 22.15 -24.18 27.94
CA ASN A 1112 21.97 -23.34 29.12
C ASN A 1112 20.62 -23.57 29.82
N SER A 1113 19.57 -23.93 29.07
CA SER A 1113 18.26 -24.32 29.63
C SER A 1113 18.33 -25.69 30.32
N ALA A 1114 19.01 -26.68 29.71
CA ALA A 1114 19.25 -27.98 30.34
C ALA A 1114 20.00 -27.88 31.67
N GLU A 1115 21.04 -27.04 31.75
CA GLU A 1115 21.76 -26.82 33.00
C GLU A 1115 20.89 -26.12 34.07
N ARG A 1116 20.03 -25.17 33.68
CA ARG A 1116 19.08 -24.55 34.63
C ARG A 1116 18.00 -25.52 35.12
N ILE A 1117 17.54 -26.43 34.27
CA ILE A 1117 16.63 -27.52 34.67
C ILE A 1117 17.30 -28.44 35.69
N ARG A 1118 18.59 -28.76 35.53
CA ARG A 1118 19.36 -29.55 36.51
C ARG A 1118 19.54 -28.81 37.83
N VAL A 1119 19.94 -27.54 37.81
CA VAL A 1119 20.07 -26.73 39.03
C VAL A 1119 18.73 -26.60 39.75
N LEU A 1120 17.60 -26.49 39.04
CA LEU A 1120 16.27 -26.54 39.67
C LEU A 1120 15.99 -27.90 40.34
N LEU A 1121 16.41 -29.02 39.74
CA LEU A 1121 16.26 -30.36 40.34
C LEU A 1121 17.20 -30.60 41.52
N GLU A 1122 18.40 -30.00 41.52
CA GLU A 1122 19.33 -30.00 42.65
C GLU A 1122 18.77 -29.19 43.82
N LEU A 1123 18.22 -27.98 43.56
CA LEU A 1123 17.56 -27.16 44.59
C LEU A 1123 16.28 -27.83 45.14
N LEU A 1124 15.44 -28.41 44.27
CA LEU A 1124 14.29 -29.23 44.66
C LEU A 1124 14.70 -30.34 45.64
N ARG A 1125 15.85 -30.98 45.40
CA ARG A 1125 16.39 -32.03 46.25
C ARG A 1125 16.95 -31.49 47.56
N GLU A 1126 17.72 -30.41 47.55
CA GLU A 1126 18.25 -29.77 48.76
C GLU A 1126 17.10 -29.29 49.68
N CYS A 1127 16.00 -28.78 49.12
CA CYS A 1127 14.80 -28.43 49.88
C CYS A 1127 14.03 -29.66 50.43
N ALA A 1128 14.26 -30.85 49.88
CA ALA A 1128 13.63 -32.10 50.33
C ALA A 1128 14.50 -32.90 51.34
N GLU A 1129 15.81 -32.63 51.44
CA GLU A 1129 16.70 -33.22 52.43
C GLU A 1129 16.69 -32.38 53.74
N PRO A 1130 16.08 -32.84 54.84
CA PRO A 1130 15.93 -32.02 56.05
C PRO A 1130 17.27 -31.79 56.78
N GLU A 1131 17.51 -30.56 57.26
CA GLU A 1131 18.76 -30.17 57.93
C GLU A 1131 19.13 -31.10 59.11
N VAL A 1132 20.23 -31.85 58.97
CA VAL A 1132 20.86 -32.58 60.08
C VAL A 1132 22.04 -31.79 60.68
N GLY A 1133 21.74 -30.56 61.10
CA GLY A 1133 22.33 -29.92 62.28
C GLY A 1133 23.78 -29.40 62.26
N GLY A 1134 23.92 -28.07 62.09
CA GLY A 1134 24.37 -27.23 63.22
C GLY A 1134 25.73 -26.53 63.15
N GLY A 1135 25.75 -25.27 63.61
CA GLY A 1135 26.91 -24.68 64.31
C GLY A 1135 27.44 -23.32 63.82
N SER A 1136 27.02 -22.23 64.49
CA SER A 1136 27.77 -20.97 64.73
C SER A 1136 28.38 -20.16 63.56
N GLY A 1137 28.05 -18.86 63.49
CA GLY A 1137 28.79 -17.85 62.73
C GLY A 1137 27.99 -16.54 62.57
N GLU A 1138 28.53 -15.40 63.02
CA GLU A 1138 27.85 -14.10 63.03
C GLU A 1138 27.98 -13.31 61.70
N SER A 1139 27.12 -12.28 61.59
CA SER A 1139 27.12 -11.12 60.67
C SER A 1139 26.86 -11.35 59.18
#